data_AF-A0AAU5DUC9-F1
#
_entry.id   AF-A0AAU5DUC9-F1
#
_cell.length_a   1.000
_cell.length_b   1.000
_cell.length_c   1.000
_cell.angle_alpha   90.00
_cell.angle_beta   90.00
_cell.angle_gamma   90.00
#
_symmetry.space_group_name_H-M   'P 1'
#
loop_
_entity.id
_entity.type
_entity.pdbx_description
1 polymer ?
#
loop_
_entity_poly.entity_id
_entity_poly.type
_entity_poly.pdbx_seq_one_letter_code
_entity_poly.pdbx_strand_id
1 'polypeptide(L)'
;MSELITADLVDLDLSAETKDAAARSLAERMVTAGRVTDLDGFLADVAAREAQMPTGLDGGIGIPHCRSEHVGAPTLAFGRSGRGIDFGAPDGPADLVFLIAAPAGADDDHLTILSGLARRLMDPAFTAALRAEADPAAAAALIRGDEPAAAPEEPVRETEPGGAGQPEAPEPFRIVAVTSCPTGIAHTYMAAESLEAAARAEGIQLSVETQGSAGFERLDPSVVAAADAVIWAHDVDVREKARFGGKPIVDVGVKAGINRPAELIAEARRKAARGEISGVADDGSRPEGAGSGGGSAHFGVRLRTYLMSGVSYMVPFVAAGGLLIALSFAIGGYEIANAKSVADHFVWGEADSWAALLNQIGGAAFGFLVPVLAGYIAYGMADRPALVPGFVGGAIALTIDAGFLGGLVAGLLAGAVVMAIQRVKVHPTLRGIMPVLVIPLVASAVVGFLMFVVVGKPIASLQKALTDALDGLSGSNAVILGVVLGLMMCFDMGGPLNKVAYAFAVGGLADPTPGSLKVMAAVMAAGMVPPLAMALATTVRGRLFTRTERDNGRAAWVLGASFISEGAIPFAAADPLRVIPSVMAGGAVTGALSMAFGCTLRAPHGGIFVVPLIGGPFLYLVAIAAGTAVATALVVVLKGMRRAPQDPAPAADLPKVPVAA
;
A
#
# COMPACT_ATOMS: atom_id res chain seq x y z
N MET A 1 -12.17 24.47 -4.66
CA MET A 1 -13.48 23.98 -5.14
C MET A 1 -14.57 25.07 -5.26
N SER A 2 -14.38 26.29 -4.75
CA SER A 2 -15.44 27.33 -4.71
C SER A 2 -15.97 27.79 -6.07
N GLU A 3 -15.22 27.61 -7.18
CA GLU A 3 -15.64 28.04 -8.52
C GLU A 3 -16.02 26.90 -9.48
N LEU A 4 -15.90 25.64 -9.06
CA LEU A 4 -16.09 24.48 -9.95
C LEU A 4 -17.55 24.29 -10.37
N ILE A 5 -18.48 24.57 -9.46
CA ILE A 5 -19.93 24.48 -9.69
C ILE A 5 -20.60 25.65 -8.96
N THR A 6 -21.60 26.24 -9.59
CA THR A 6 -22.46 27.29 -9.04
C THR A 6 -23.93 26.88 -9.18
N ALA A 7 -24.85 27.63 -8.57
CA ALA A 7 -26.29 27.35 -8.69
C ALA A 7 -26.76 27.35 -10.16
N ASP A 8 -26.21 28.21 -11.02
CA ASP A 8 -26.57 28.31 -12.44
C ASP A 8 -26.20 27.05 -13.24
N LEU A 9 -25.21 26.29 -12.75
CA LEU A 9 -24.72 25.05 -13.33
C LEU A 9 -25.46 23.80 -12.82
N VAL A 10 -26.53 23.99 -12.03
CA VAL A 10 -27.36 22.92 -11.49
C VAL A 10 -28.74 22.89 -12.17
N ASP A 11 -29.14 21.71 -12.61
CA ASP A 11 -30.48 21.40 -13.15
C ASP A 11 -31.15 20.29 -12.34
N LEU A 12 -32.03 20.63 -11.41
CA LEU A 12 -32.67 19.63 -10.53
C LEU A 12 -33.80 18.84 -11.21
N ASP A 13 -34.24 19.27 -12.40
CA ASP A 13 -35.35 18.71 -13.18
C ASP A 13 -34.93 18.49 -14.65
N LEU A 14 -33.78 17.84 -14.85
CA LEU A 14 -33.18 17.61 -16.16
C LEU A 14 -34.13 16.79 -17.06
N SER A 15 -34.75 17.45 -18.04
CA SER A 15 -35.76 16.87 -18.93
C SER A 15 -35.19 16.12 -20.14
N ALA A 16 -34.00 15.56 -20.03
CA ALA A 16 -33.32 14.86 -21.11
C ALA A 16 -33.65 13.35 -21.11
N GLU A 17 -33.83 12.78 -22.31
CA GLU A 17 -34.10 11.33 -22.50
C GLU A 17 -32.88 10.55 -23.01
N THR A 18 -31.85 11.24 -23.52
CA THR A 18 -30.62 10.62 -24.02
C THR A 18 -29.39 11.28 -23.40
N LYS A 19 -28.27 10.55 -23.35
CA LYS A 19 -27.00 11.08 -22.86
C LYS A 19 -26.52 12.31 -23.63
N ASP A 20 -26.76 12.37 -24.94
CA ASP A 20 -26.40 13.51 -25.77
C ASP A 20 -27.27 14.73 -25.46
N ALA A 21 -28.57 14.53 -25.22
CA ALA A 21 -29.47 15.61 -24.80
C ALA A 21 -29.14 16.11 -23.38
N ALA A 22 -28.75 15.20 -22.48
CA ALA A 22 -28.30 15.55 -21.12
C ALA A 22 -27.01 16.39 -21.16
N ALA A 23 -26.02 15.93 -21.93
CA ALA A 23 -24.77 16.65 -22.13
C ALA A 23 -25.01 18.03 -22.75
N ARG A 24 -25.87 18.14 -23.78
CA ARG A 24 -26.22 19.42 -24.40
C ARG A 24 -26.86 20.39 -23.41
N SER A 25 -27.88 19.96 -22.67
CA SER A 25 -28.58 20.81 -21.70
C SER A 25 -27.65 21.32 -20.59
N LEU A 26 -26.78 20.46 -20.07
CA LEU A 26 -25.79 20.87 -19.06
C LEU A 26 -24.69 21.76 -19.65
N ALA A 27 -24.25 21.50 -20.89
CA ALA A 27 -23.26 22.33 -21.57
C ALA A 27 -23.79 23.72 -21.94
N GLU A 28 -25.06 23.88 -22.30
CA GLU A 28 -25.70 25.18 -22.53
C GLU A 28 -25.66 26.08 -21.29
N ARG A 29 -25.79 25.49 -20.09
CA ARG A 29 -25.59 26.21 -18.82
C ARG A 29 -24.13 26.64 -18.63
N MET A 30 -23.17 25.78 -19.00
CA MET A 30 -21.75 26.14 -18.96
C MET A 30 -21.39 27.28 -19.93
N VAL A 31 -22.02 27.33 -21.11
CA VAL A 31 -21.87 28.44 -22.07
C VAL A 31 -22.48 29.72 -21.50
N THR A 32 -23.67 29.64 -20.92
CA THR A 32 -24.34 30.78 -20.27
C THR A 32 -23.50 31.34 -19.12
N ALA A 33 -22.83 30.47 -18.35
CA ALA A 33 -21.89 30.84 -17.29
C ALA A 33 -20.52 31.32 -17.81
N GLY A 34 -20.30 31.39 -19.13
CA GLY A 34 -19.05 31.82 -19.75
C GLY A 34 -17.88 30.86 -19.57
N ARG A 35 -18.14 29.59 -19.23
CA ARG A 35 -17.12 28.55 -18.98
C ARG A 35 -16.75 27.76 -20.23
N VAL A 36 -17.69 27.61 -21.15
CA VAL A 36 -17.51 26.97 -22.47
C VAL A 36 -17.68 28.01 -23.57
N THR A 37 -16.75 28.06 -24.51
CA THR A 37 -16.70 29.08 -25.58
C THR A 37 -17.35 28.62 -26.89
N ASP A 38 -17.44 27.31 -27.11
CA ASP A 38 -18.07 26.70 -28.29
C ASP A 38 -18.83 25.44 -27.87
N LEU A 39 -20.16 25.50 -27.96
CA LEU A 39 -21.06 24.43 -27.52
C LEU A 39 -20.92 23.18 -28.39
N ASP A 40 -20.97 23.33 -29.71
CA ASP A 40 -21.01 22.18 -30.61
C ASP A 40 -19.63 21.49 -30.66
N GLY A 41 -18.54 22.27 -30.59
CA GLY A 41 -17.19 21.74 -30.43
C GLY A 41 -17.02 20.94 -29.13
N PHE A 42 -17.44 21.51 -27.99
CA PHE A 42 -17.36 20.83 -26.69
C PHE A 42 -18.20 19.54 -26.66
N LEU A 43 -19.42 19.56 -27.20
CA LEU A 43 -20.27 18.37 -27.26
C LEU A 43 -19.70 17.27 -28.15
N ALA A 44 -19.01 17.63 -29.24
CA ALA A 44 -18.29 16.66 -30.07
C ALA A 44 -17.16 15.97 -29.28
N ASP A 45 -16.42 16.72 -28.45
CA ASP A 45 -15.36 16.17 -27.59
C ASP A 45 -15.91 15.24 -26.50
N VAL A 46 -17.04 15.63 -25.87
CA VAL A 46 -17.75 14.78 -24.89
C VAL A 46 -18.19 13.48 -25.53
N ALA A 47 -18.84 13.55 -26.70
CA ALA A 47 -19.31 12.37 -27.43
C ALA A 47 -18.15 11.45 -27.86
N ALA A 48 -17.04 12.02 -28.34
CA ALA A 48 -15.85 11.27 -28.72
C ALA A 48 -15.23 10.53 -27.53
N ARG A 49 -15.22 11.15 -26.33
CA ARG A 49 -14.71 10.53 -25.10
C ARG A 49 -15.64 9.44 -24.57
N GLU A 50 -16.95 9.68 -24.62
CA GLU A 50 -17.99 8.72 -24.22
C GLU A 50 -17.99 7.47 -25.12
N ALA A 51 -17.68 7.62 -26.41
CA ALA A 51 -17.59 6.51 -27.35
C ALA A 51 -16.42 5.54 -27.06
N GLN A 52 -15.36 5.99 -26.37
CA GLN A 52 -14.23 5.14 -26.01
C GLN A 52 -14.56 4.20 -24.86
N MET A 53 -15.31 4.68 -23.87
CA MET A 53 -15.73 3.92 -22.70
C MET A 53 -16.96 4.59 -22.08
N PRO A 54 -18.03 3.84 -21.77
CA PRO A 54 -19.19 4.37 -21.07
C PRO A 54 -18.81 5.01 -19.73
N THR A 55 -19.49 6.09 -19.35
CA THR A 55 -19.20 6.83 -18.11
C THR A 55 -20.25 6.63 -17.01
N GLY A 56 -21.10 5.62 -17.15
CA GLY A 56 -22.01 5.18 -16.10
C GLY A 56 -21.27 4.52 -14.93
N LEU A 57 -21.68 4.86 -13.71
CA LEU A 57 -21.26 4.22 -12.47
C LEU A 57 -22.46 3.62 -11.73
N ASP A 58 -22.19 2.58 -10.93
CA ASP A 58 -23.17 1.98 -10.04
C ASP A 58 -23.76 3.03 -9.09
N GLY A 59 -25.04 2.87 -8.76
CA GLY A 59 -25.81 3.77 -7.92
C GLY A 59 -26.61 4.81 -8.71
N GLY A 60 -26.89 4.59 -9.99
CA GLY A 60 -27.68 5.51 -10.82
C GLY A 60 -26.94 6.80 -11.21
N ILE A 61 -25.65 6.71 -11.55
CA ILE A 61 -24.79 7.89 -11.74
C ILE A 61 -24.19 7.90 -13.15
N GLY A 62 -24.25 9.04 -13.84
CA GLY A 62 -23.56 9.28 -15.11
C GLY A 62 -22.54 10.40 -14.96
N ILE A 63 -21.30 10.18 -15.40
CA ILE A 63 -20.23 11.19 -15.31
C ILE A 63 -19.61 11.46 -16.69
N PRO A 64 -20.36 12.00 -17.66
CA PRO A 64 -19.77 12.42 -18.92
C PRO A 64 -18.68 13.47 -18.65
N HIS A 65 -17.49 13.24 -19.19
CA HIS A 65 -16.35 14.12 -18.95
C HIS A 65 -15.44 14.16 -20.17
N CYS A 66 -14.85 15.31 -20.46
CA CYS A 66 -13.79 15.41 -21.44
C CYS A 66 -12.83 16.57 -21.14
N ARG A 67 -11.68 16.50 -21.79
CA ARG A 67 -10.80 17.65 -21.99
C ARG A 67 -11.14 18.29 -23.33
N SER A 68 -11.19 19.61 -23.39
CA SER A 68 -11.57 20.32 -24.61
C SER A 68 -10.87 21.67 -24.71
N GLU A 69 -10.51 22.07 -25.92
CA GLU A 69 -9.98 23.41 -26.22
C GLU A 69 -11.08 24.49 -26.09
N HIS A 70 -12.35 24.06 -26.05
CA HIS A 70 -13.52 24.93 -25.95
C HIS A 70 -13.90 25.28 -24.50
N VAL A 71 -13.08 24.91 -23.52
CA VAL A 71 -13.32 25.11 -22.09
C VAL A 71 -12.30 26.08 -21.52
N GLY A 72 -12.77 27.22 -21.01
CA GLY A 72 -11.90 28.28 -20.47
C GLY A 72 -11.46 28.07 -19.02
N ALA A 73 -12.21 27.31 -18.24
CA ALA A 73 -11.89 26.99 -16.84
C ALA A 73 -12.48 25.63 -16.43
N PRO A 74 -11.82 24.88 -15.53
CA PRO A 74 -12.37 23.62 -15.01
C PRO A 74 -13.77 23.84 -14.42
N THR A 75 -14.75 23.09 -14.91
CA THR A 75 -16.17 23.31 -14.61
C THR A 75 -16.90 21.99 -14.44
N LEU A 76 -17.84 21.96 -13.49
CA LEU A 76 -18.74 20.85 -13.20
C LEU A 76 -20.18 21.37 -13.30
N ALA A 77 -21.00 20.74 -14.13
CA ALA A 77 -22.44 20.95 -14.14
C ALA A 77 -23.14 19.67 -13.66
N PHE A 78 -24.23 19.85 -12.91
CA PHE A 78 -24.98 18.76 -12.31
C PHE A 78 -26.42 18.78 -12.77
N GLY A 79 -26.96 17.62 -13.12
CA GLY A 79 -28.34 17.42 -13.50
C GLY A 79 -28.97 16.25 -12.74
N ARG A 80 -30.23 16.39 -12.31
CA ARG A 80 -31.03 15.30 -11.77
C ARG A 80 -32.18 14.96 -12.71
N SER A 81 -32.26 13.71 -13.17
CA SER A 81 -33.29 13.23 -14.09
C SER A 81 -34.32 12.38 -13.35
N GLY A 82 -35.61 12.76 -13.46
CA GLY A 82 -36.70 11.97 -12.87
C GLY A 82 -37.03 10.67 -13.62
N ARG A 83 -36.53 10.49 -14.85
CA ARG A 83 -36.80 9.29 -15.68
C ARG A 83 -35.59 8.34 -15.80
N GLY A 84 -34.41 8.81 -15.41
CA GLY A 84 -33.14 8.12 -15.59
C GLY A 84 -32.65 8.17 -17.04
N ILE A 85 -31.32 8.24 -17.24
CA ILE A 85 -30.67 8.35 -18.55
C ILE A 85 -29.60 7.27 -18.68
N ASP A 86 -29.60 6.52 -19.78
CA ASP A 86 -28.64 5.43 -19.97
C ASP A 86 -27.23 5.94 -20.32
N PHE A 87 -26.30 5.75 -19.38
CA PHE A 87 -24.86 6.00 -19.52
C PHE A 87 -24.03 4.70 -19.54
N GLY A 88 -24.68 3.55 -19.68
CA GLY A 88 -24.03 2.23 -19.80
C GLY A 88 -23.59 1.59 -18.48
N ALA A 89 -24.15 2.02 -17.34
CA ALA A 89 -23.89 1.39 -16.05
C ALA A 89 -24.59 0.01 -15.93
N PRO A 90 -23.98 -0.99 -15.26
CA PRO A 90 -24.57 -2.33 -15.12
C PRO A 90 -25.87 -2.39 -14.32
N ASP A 91 -26.12 -1.43 -13.44
CA ASP A 91 -27.27 -1.37 -12.52
C ASP A 91 -28.47 -0.59 -13.08
N GLY A 92 -28.32 0.04 -14.24
CA GLY A 92 -29.41 0.69 -14.97
C GLY A 92 -29.18 2.17 -15.29
N PRO A 93 -30.24 2.90 -15.65
CA PRO A 93 -30.13 4.31 -16.06
C PRO A 93 -29.79 5.21 -14.88
N ALA A 94 -29.04 6.29 -15.15
CA ALA A 94 -28.59 7.26 -14.18
C ALA A 94 -29.60 8.39 -13.93
N ASP A 95 -29.93 8.64 -12.66
CA ASP A 95 -30.75 9.77 -12.23
C ASP A 95 -29.91 10.97 -11.78
N LEU A 96 -28.62 10.78 -11.49
CA LEU A 96 -27.66 11.84 -11.19
C LEU A 96 -26.62 11.95 -12.31
N VAL A 97 -26.53 13.11 -12.96
CA VAL A 97 -25.64 13.34 -14.11
C VAL A 97 -24.66 14.47 -13.79
N PHE A 98 -23.36 14.18 -13.92
CA PHE A 98 -22.27 15.12 -13.63
C PHE A 98 -21.43 15.34 -14.89
N LEU A 99 -21.66 16.47 -15.57
CA LEU A 99 -20.86 16.85 -16.73
C LEU A 99 -19.61 17.59 -16.27
N ILE A 100 -18.44 17.00 -16.51
CA ILE A 100 -17.13 17.59 -16.16
C ILE A 100 -16.45 18.11 -17.42
N ALA A 101 -16.11 19.40 -17.41
CA ALA A 101 -15.39 20.08 -18.48
C ALA A 101 -14.03 20.54 -17.96
N ALA A 102 -12.94 20.10 -18.61
CA ALA A 102 -11.58 20.53 -18.29
C ALA A 102 -10.90 21.19 -19.51
N PRO A 103 -10.13 22.29 -19.32
CA PRO A 103 -9.32 22.86 -20.40
C PRO A 103 -8.29 21.87 -20.94
N ALA A 104 -7.95 22.00 -22.23
CA ALA A 104 -6.85 21.25 -22.82
C ALA A 104 -5.51 21.54 -22.09
N GLY A 105 -4.79 20.48 -21.69
CA GLY A 105 -3.51 20.59 -20.96
C GLY A 105 -3.62 20.64 -19.42
N ALA A 106 -4.82 20.60 -18.85
CA ALA A 106 -5.04 20.58 -17.40
C ALA A 106 -5.19 19.14 -16.86
N ASP A 107 -4.15 18.31 -17.01
CA ASP A 107 -4.20 16.88 -16.67
C ASP A 107 -4.41 16.62 -15.16
N ASP A 108 -3.77 17.42 -14.31
CA ASP A 108 -3.86 17.29 -12.85
C ASP A 108 -5.24 17.75 -12.33
N ASP A 109 -5.82 18.82 -12.88
CA ASP A 109 -7.13 19.34 -12.44
C ASP A 109 -8.27 18.39 -12.82
N HIS A 110 -8.25 17.85 -14.04
CA HIS A 110 -9.26 16.91 -14.51
C HIS A 110 -9.32 15.65 -13.66
N LEU A 111 -8.15 15.06 -13.33
CA LEU A 111 -8.06 13.89 -12.46
C LEU A 111 -8.39 14.21 -10.99
N THR A 112 -8.06 15.41 -10.52
CA THR A 112 -8.41 15.86 -9.16
C THR A 112 -9.92 16.01 -8.99
N ILE A 113 -10.62 16.60 -9.97
CA ILE A 113 -12.09 16.73 -9.95
C ILE A 113 -12.74 15.35 -10.01
N LEU A 114 -12.30 14.49 -10.92
CA LEU A 114 -12.83 13.13 -11.06
C LEU A 114 -12.63 12.30 -9.79
N SER A 115 -11.42 12.29 -9.22
CA SER A 115 -11.12 11.49 -8.03
C SER A 115 -11.80 12.02 -6.77
N GLY A 116 -11.91 13.34 -6.61
CA GLY A 116 -12.65 13.96 -5.50
C GLY A 116 -14.14 13.68 -5.57
N LEU A 117 -14.77 13.87 -6.74
CA LEU A 117 -16.19 13.62 -6.92
C LEU A 117 -16.52 12.13 -6.82
N ALA A 118 -15.74 11.24 -7.45
CA ALA A 118 -15.98 9.80 -7.42
C ALA A 118 -15.97 9.22 -5.99
N ARG A 119 -15.06 9.67 -5.12
CA ARG A 119 -15.04 9.26 -3.70
C ARG A 119 -16.32 9.63 -2.96
N ARG A 120 -16.86 10.83 -3.22
CA ARG A 120 -18.10 11.31 -2.60
C ARG A 120 -19.33 10.62 -3.17
N LEU A 121 -19.32 10.32 -4.47
CA LEU A 121 -20.41 9.60 -5.14
C LEU A 121 -20.55 8.13 -4.67
N MET A 122 -19.49 7.54 -4.11
CA MET A 122 -19.57 6.23 -3.45
C MET A 122 -20.21 6.29 -2.05
N ASP A 123 -20.49 7.47 -1.50
CA ASP A 123 -21.21 7.63 -0.24
C ASP A 123 -22.73 7.63 -0.47
N PRO A 124 -23.47 6.62 0.04
CA PRO A 124 -24.92 6.57 -0.09
C PRO A 124 -25.64 7.76 0.57
N ALA A 125 -25.08 8.33 1.64
CA ALA A 125 -25.68 9.49 2.31
C ALA A 125 -25.59 10.74 1.45
N PHE A 126 -24.45 10.95 0.78
CA PHE A 126 -24.25 12.06 -0.15
C PHE A 126 -25.18 11.97 -1.37
N THR A 127 -25.27 10.80 -2.01
CA THR A 127 -26.15 10.61 -3.17
C THR A 127 -27.63 10.69 -2.78
N ALA A 128 -28.01 10.23 -1.59
CA ALA A 128 -29.36 10.42 -1.07
C ALA A 128 -29.69 11.91 -0.80
N ALA A 129 -28.74 12.68 -0.25
CA ALA A 129 -28.91 14.12 -0.05
C ALA A 129 -29.14 14.86 -1.38
N LEU A 130 -28.35 14.57 -2.41
CA LEU A 130 -28.55 15.16 -3.75
C LEU A 130 -29.88 14.78 -4.40
N ARG A 131 -30.38 13.56 -4.16
CA ARG A 131 -31.72 13.15 -4.63
C ARG A 131 -32.86 13.84 -3.89
N ALA A 132 -32.65 14.23 -2.65
CA ALA A 132 -33.65 14.91 -1.83
C ALA A 132 -33.62 16.44 -1.97
N GLU A 133 -32.50 17.01 -2.43
CA GLU A 133 -32.31 18.46 -2.48
C GLU A 133 -33.26 19.15 -3.48
N ALA A 134 -33.84 20.28 -3.08
CA ALA A 134 -34.80 21.04 -3.89
C ALA A 134 -34.25 22.43 -4.29
N ASP A 135 -33.15 22.89 -3.69
CA ASP A 135 -32.51 24.15 -4.03
C ASP A 135 -31.21 23.95 -4.83
N PRO A 136 -31.10 24.51 -6.06
CA PRO A 136 -29.88 24.45 -6.86
C PRO A 136 -28.63 25.01 -6.16
N ALA A 137 -28.78 26.04 -5.31
CA ALA A 137 -27.66 26.62 -4.58
C ALA A 137 -27.16 25.67 -3.47
N ALA A 138 -28.08 25.09 -2.71
CA ALA A 138 -27.77 24.05 -1.74
C ALA A 138 -27.17 22.79 -2.40
N ALA A 139 -27.68 22.35 -3.55
CA ALA A 139 -27.11 21.23 -4.31
C ALA A 139 -25.66 21.53 -4.75
N ALA A 140 -25.40 22.73 -5.28
CA ALA A 140 -24.04 23.15 -5.63
C ALA A 140 -23.12 23.20 -4.40
N ALA A 141 -23.60 23.71 -3.26
CA ALA A 141 -22.86 23.74 -1.99
C ALA A 141 -22.54 22.33 -1.48
N LEU A 142 -23.52 21.43 -1.52
CA LEU A 142 -23.33 20.01 -1.22
C LEU A 142 -22.23 19.42 -2.10
N ILE A 143 -22.27 19.63 -3.42
CA ILE A 143 -21.25 19.12 -4.36
C ILE A 143 -19.87 19.72 -4.11
N ARG A 144 -19.78 20.99 -3.68
CA ARG A 144 -18.51 21.61 -3.26
C ARG A 144 -17.98 21.10 -1.93
N GLY A 145 -18.88 20.61 -1.06
CA GLY A 145 -18.55 20.17 0.29
C GLY A 145 -18.61 21.31 1.32
N ASP A 146 -19.39 22.35 1.04
CA ASP A 146 -19.62 23.46 1.97
C ASP A 146 -20.56 22.99 3.09
N GLU A 147 -20.31 23.37 4.36
CA GLU A 147 -21.28 23.18 5.44
C GLU A 147 -22.50 24.09 5.22
N PRO A 148 -23.74 23.64 5.54
CA PRO A 148 -24.95 24.41 5.26
C PRO A 148 -24.93 25.77 5.96
N ALA A 149 -25.15 26.85 5.19
CA ALA A 149 -25.24 28.20 5.72
C ALA A 149 -26.47 28.35 6.62
N ALA A 150 -26.28 28.90 7.81
CA ALA A 150 -27.37 29.27 8.72
C ALA A 150 -28.34 30.24 8.02
N ALA A 151 -29.64 29.97 8.14
CA ALA A 151 -30.69 30.76 7.52
C ALA A 151 -30.73 32.22 8.04
N PRO A 152 -31.25 33.19 7.26
CA PRO A 152 -31.20 34.61 7.60
C PRO A 152 -32.07 34.94 8.83
N GLU A 153 -31.51 35.71 9.76
CA GLU A 153 -32.21 36.24 10.92
C GLU A 153 -33.33 37.21 10.52
N GLU A 154 -34.58 36.88 10.87
CA GLU A 154 -35.66 37.87 10.98
C GLU A 154 -35.63 38.59 12.35
N PRO A 155 -36.08 39.84 12.42
CA PRO A 155 -35.75 40.74 13.52
C PRO A 155 -36.41 40.36 14.84
N VAL A 156 -35.57 40.38 15.88
CA VAL A 156 -35.86 40.13 17.29
C VAL A 156 -37.08 40.94 17.75
N ARG A 157 -38.14 40.24 18.17
CA ARG A 157 -39.12 40.79 19.11
C ARG A 157 -38.68 40.43 20.53
N GLU A 158 -38.40 41.48 21.29
CA GLU A 158 -38.12 41.44 22.72
C GLU A 158 -39.20 40.68 23.48
N THR A 159 -38.76 39.67 24.24
CA THR A 159 -39.38 39.31 25.52
C THR A 159 -38.28 38.79 26.46
N GLU A 160 -37.94 39.60 27.47
CA GLU A 160 -37.38 39.11 28.74
C GLU A 160 -38.50 38.50 29.61
N PRO A 161 -38.22 37.85 30.75
CA PRO A 161 -37.19 36.85 31.01
C PRO A 161 -37.81 35.62 31.71
N GLY A 162 -37.45 34.41 31.31
CA GLY A 162 -37.81 33.24 32.11
C GLY A 162 -37.54 31.90 31.44
N GLY A 163 -36.69 31.10 32.10
CA GLY A 163 -36.68 29.65 31.93
C GLY A 163 -35.34 29.06 31.49
N ALA A 164 -34.61 28.56 32.49
CA ALA A 164 -33.69 27.43 32.47
C ALA A 164 -33.01 27.05 31.13
N GLY A 165 -31.68 27.19 31.10
CA GLY A 165 -30.82 26.82 29.99
C GLY A 165 -31.05 25.39 29.48
N GLN A 166 -31.09 25.28 28.16
CA GLN A 166 -30.88 24.02 27.46
C GLN A 166 -29.37 23.83 27.23
N PRO A 167 -28.84 22.60 27.34
CA PRO A 167 -27.42 22.32 27.11
C PRO A 167 -27.11 22.40 25.61
N GLU A 168 -26.06 23.15 25.29
CA GLU A 168 -25.37 23.14 23.99
C GLU A 168 -24.93 21.70 23.65
N ALA A 169 -25.20 21.24 22.42
CA ALA A 169 -24.80 19.90 22.00
C ALA A 169 -23.26 19.78 22.03
N PRO A 170 -22.68 18.69 22.58
CA PRO A 170 -21.24 18.57 22.71
C PRO A 170 -20.57 18.48 21.33
N GLU A 171 -19.50 19.26 21.11
CA GLU A 171 -18.69 19.13 19.90
C GLU A 171 -18.20 17.68 19.70
N PRO A 172 -18.22 17.16 18.46
CA PRO A 172 -17.81 15.80 18.18
C PRO A 172 -16.31 15.64 18.47
N PHE A 173 -15.96 14.57 19.20
CA PHE A 173 -14.58 14.25 19.53
C PHE A 173 -13.76 14.04 18.25
N ARG A 174 -12.61 14.71 18.15
CA ARG A 174 -11.75 14.74 16.96
C ARG A 174 -10.47 13.94 17.19
N ILE A 175 -10.15 13.03 16.27
CA ILE A 175 -8.90 12.27 16.30
C ILE A 175 -8.12 12.52 15.01
N VAL A 176 -6.81 12.68 15.13
CA VAL A 176 -5.89 12.58 14.00
C VAL A 176 -5.16 11.25 14.07
N ALA A 177 -5.18 10.47 13.00
CA ALA A 177 -4.36 9.26 12.90
C ALA A 177 -3.22 9.44 11.89
N VAL A 178 -2.08 8.81 12.16
CA VAL A 178 -1.01 8.63 11.18
C VAL A 178 -0.78 7.14 11.01
N THR A 179 -0.88 6.66 9.77
CA THR A 179 -0.58 5.26 9.45
C THR A 179 0.71 5.18 8.64
N SER A 180 1.61 4.24 8.96
CA SER A 180 2.84 4.08 8.16
C SER A 180 3.39 2.67 8.18
N CYS A 181 3.47 2.03 7.01
CA CYS A 181 4.19 0.77 6.84
C CYS A 181 5.35 0.94 5.84
N PRO A 182 6.40 0.09 5.90
CA PRO A 182 7.60 0.26 5.07
C PRO A 182 7.32 0.31 3.56
N THR A 183 6.31 -0.44 3.11
CA THR A 183 5.92 -0.48 1.71
C THR A 183 4.94 0.63 1.34
N GLY A 184 4.26 1.25 2.30
CA GLY A 184 3.32 2.35 2.06
C GLY A 184 2.08 2.02 1.24
N ILE A 185 1.81 0.73 0.98
CA ILE A 185 0.69 0.26 0.14
C ILE A 185 -0.37 -0.37 1.07
N ALA A 186 -0.52 -1.69 1.10
CA ALA A 186 -1.71 -2.33 1.69
C ALA A 186 -1.96 -1.96 3.17
N HIS A 187 -1.02 -2.26 4.07
CA HIS A 187 -1.27 -2.07 5.51
C HIS A 187 -1.47 -0.61 5.92
N THR A 188 -0.84 0.35 5.23
CA THR A 188 -1.01 1.78 5.53
C THR A 188 -2.43 2.22 5.26
N TYR A 189 -2.97 1.87 4.08
CA TYR A 189 -4.35 2.21 3.70
C TYR A 189 -5.39 1.36 4.45
N MET A 190 -5.13 0.06 4.67
CA MET A 190 -6.04 -0.79 5.45
C MET A 190 -6.19 -0.32 6.89
N ALA A 191 -5.11 0.13 7.52
CA ALA A 191 -5.18 0.69 8.88
C ALA A 191 -5.97 2.01 8.89
N ALA A 192 -5.79 2.85 7.87
CA ALA A 192 -6.55 4.09 7.72
C ALA A 192 -8.05 3.81 7.58
N GLU A 193 -8.42 2.93 6.64
CA GLU A 193 -9.81 2.54 6.39
C GLU A 193 -10.46 1.87 7.62
N SER A 194 -9.72 1.01 8.33
CA SER A 194 -10.20 0.34 9.54
C SER A 194 -10.46 1.33 10.68
N LEU A 195 -9.56 2.31 10.87
CA LEU A 195 -9.73 3.37 11.85
C LEU A 195 -10.89 4.30 11.47
N GLU A 196 -11.01 4.67 10.20
CA GLU A 196 -12.13 5.49 9.69
C GLU A 196 -13.48 4.80 9.88
N ALA A 197 -13.56 3.50 9.55
CA ALA A 197 -14.78 2.72 9.73
C ALA A 197 -15.19 2.65 11.21
N ALA A 198 -14.24 2.44 12.11
CA ALA A 198 -14.51 2.42 13.55
C ALA A 198 -14.86 3.81 14.11
N ALA A 199 -14.23 4.88 13.62
CA ALA A 199 -14.54 6.25 14.03
C ALA A 199 -15.94 6.66 13.57
N ARG A 200 -16.32 6.32 12.34
CA ARG A 200 -17.70 6.51 11.83
C ARG A 200 -18.72 5.78 12.68
N ALA A 201 -18.43 4.55 13.12
CA ALA A 201 -19.33 3.79 14.00
C ALA A 201 -19.54 4.42 15.38
N GLU A 202 -18.59 5.23 15.87
CA GLU A 202 -18.66 5.92 17.17
C GLU A 202 -18.96 7.42 17.08
N GLY A 203 -19.30 7.93 15.88
CA GLY A 203 -19.58 9.36 15.66
C GLY A 203 -18.37 10.27 15.95
N ILE A 204 -17.16 9.79 15.68
CA ILE A 204 -15.90 10.49 15.89
C ILE A 204 -15.41 11.06 14.57
N GLN A 205 -14.98 12.31 14.57
CA GLN A 205 -14.35 12.91 13.41
C GLN A 205 -12.89 12.46 13.35
N LEU A 206 -12.55 11.63 12.37
CA LEU A 206 -11.19 11.14 12.16
C LEU A 206 -10.59 11.73 10.89
N SER A 207 -9.38 12.27 10.99
CA SER A 207 -8.55 12.60 9.82
C SER A 207 -7.29 11.74 9.83
N VAL A 208 -6.99 11.08 8.72
CA VAL A 208 -5.84 10.16 8.64
C VAL A 208 -4.77 10.69 7.69
N GLU A 209 -3.53 10.74 8.17
CA GLU A 209 -2.34 10.99 7.37
C GLU A 209 -1.69 9.63 7.02
N THR A 210 -1.78 9.20 5.76
CA THR A 210 -1.13 7.98 5.29
C THR A 210 0.31 8.27 4.88
N GLN A 211 1.28 7.71 5.60
CA GLN A 211 2.70 7.92 5.34
C GLN A 211 3.34 6.70 4.68
N GLY A 212 3.43 6.74 3.35
CA GLY A 212 4.05 5.69 2.53
C GLY A 212 5.45 6.03 2.00
N SER A 213 6.07 5.04 1.37
CA SER A 213 7.33 5.17 0.61
C SER A 213 7.21 6.09 -0.60
N ALA A 214 6.01 6.22 -1.16
CA ALA A 214 5.67 7.13 -2.27
C ALA A 214 5.49 8.60 -1.84
N GLY A 215 5.72 8.93 -0.56
CA GLY A 215 5.42 10.24 0.01
C GLY A 215 4.17 10.22 0.88
N PHE A 216 3.71 11.40 1.27
CA PHE A 216 2.46 11.59 2.02
C PHE A 216 1.92 12.99 1.80
N GLU A 217 0.60 13.11 1.81
CA GLU A 217 -0.06 14.41 1.89
C GLU A 217 -0.16 14.82 3.36
N ARG A 218 0.29 16.03 3.66
CA ARG A 218 0.36 16.53 5.03
C ARG A 218 -1.02 16.99 5.46
N LEU A 219 -1.48 16.55 6.64
CA LEU A 219 -2.70 17.11 7.22
C LEU A 219 -2.52 18.61 7.50
N ASP A 220 -3.58 19.37 7.28
CA ASP A 220 -3.60 20.81 7.55
C ASP A 220 -3.25 21.05 9.03
N PRO A 221 -2.34 22.00 9.34
CA PRO A 221 -1.98 22.32 10.72
C PRO A 221 -3.18 22.65 11.61
N SER A 222 -4.25 23.24 11.08
CA SER A 222 -5.48 23.53 11.81
C SER A 222 -6.23 22.27 12.25
N VAL A 223 -6.28 21.24 11.40
CA VAL A 223 -6.87 19.93 11.71
C VAL A 223 -6.06 19.24 12.80
N VAL A 224 -4.72 19.28 12.69
CA VAL A 224 -3.84 18.73 13.72
C VAL A 224 -3.99 19.49 15.03
N ALA A 225 -4.14 20.82 15.01
CA ALA A 225 -4.33 21.62 16.22
C ALA A 225 -5.70 21.38 16.90
N ALA A 226 -6.76 21.18 16.11
CA ALA A 226 -8.13 20.97 16.60
C ALA A 226 -8.40 19.55 17.14
N ALA A 227 -7.48 18.60 16.94
CA ALA A 227 -7.65 17.23 17.40
C ALA A 227 -7.62 17.10 18.93
N ASP A 228 -8.48 16.26 19.50
CA ASP A 228 -8.50 15.94 20.92
C ASP A 228 -7.50 14.84 21.28
N ALA A 229 -7.16 13.97 20.33
CA ALA A 229 -6.16 12.91 20.48
C ALA A 229 -5.51 12.53 19.15
N VAL A 230 -4.36 11.85 19.24
CA VAL A 230 -3.60 11.36 18.09
C VAL A 230 -3.39 9.85 18.18
N ILE A 231 -3.57 9.13 17.07
CA ILE A 231 -3.23 7.71 16.94
C ILE A 231 -2.09 7.55 15.94
N TRP A 232 -0.94 7.06 16.37
CA TRP A 232 0.11 6.60 15.47
C TRP A 232 0.00 5.09 15.32
N ALA A 233 -0.37 4.62 14.13
CA ALA A 233 -0.42 3.21 13.77
C ALA A 233 0.69 2.92 12.75
N HIS A 234 1.90 2.63 13.23
CA HIS A 234 3.11 2.69 12.41
C HIS A 234 4.12 1.56 12.67
N ASP A 235 4.74 1.07 11.60
CA ASP A 235 5.82 0.07 11.59
C ASP A 235 7.14 0.70 11.10
N VAL A 236 7.06 1.90 10.52
CA VAL A 236 8.18 2.83 10.24
C VAL A 236 7.88 4.13 10.95
N ASP A 237 8.91 4.84 11.43
CA ASP A 237 8.70 6.01 12.27
C ASP A 237 7.86 7.10 11.58
N VAL A 238 6.89 7.66 12.31
CA VAL A 238 6.07 8.79 11.82
C VAL A 238 7.00 9.96 11.50
N ARG A 239 6.91 10.49 10.28
CA ARG A 239 7.66 11.67 9.87
C ARG A 239 7.02 12.92 10.48
N GLU A 240 7.87 13.85 10.89
CA GLU A 240 7.47 15.16 11.41
C GLU A 240 6.58 15.08 12.67
N LYS A 241 6.93 14.20 13.62
CA LYS A 241 6.18 13.97 14.87
C LYS A 241 5.90 15.24 15.67
N ALA A 242 6.80 16.22 15.62
CA ALA A 242 6.72 17.46 16.39
C ALA A 242 5.38 18.19 16.21
N ARG A 243 4.75 18.06 15.02
CA ARG A 243 3.45 18.67 14.70
C ARG A 243 2.29 18.14 15.54
N PHE A 244 2.41 16.91 16.04
CA PHE A 244 1.37 16.23 16.83
C PHE A 244 1.60 16.35 18.34
N GLY A 245 2.59 17.15 18.77
CA GLY A 245 2.93 17.33 20.18
C GLY A 245 1.86 18.07 20.98
N GLY A 246 1.87 17.87 22.30
CA GLY A 246 0.93 18.52 23.21
C GLY A 246 -0.48 17.90 23.24
N LYS A 247 -0.64 16.73 22.63
CA LYS A 247 -1.89 15.96 22.60
C LYS A 247 -1.71 14.58 23.24
N PRO A 248 -2.81 13.92 23.66
CA PRO A 248 -2.78 12.51 24.04
C PRO A 248 -2.45 11.64 22.82
N ILE A 249 -1.43 10.79 22.93
CA ILE A 249 -0.97 9.93 21.81
C ILE A 249 -1.19 8.45 22.15
N VAL A 250 -1.80 7.71 21.22
CA VAL A 250 -1.83 6.25 21.19
C VAL A 250 -0.84 5.79 20.12
N ASP A 251 0.25 5.13 20.53
CA ASP A 251 1.33 4.69 19.65
C ASP A 251 1.36 3.16 19.57
N VAL A 252 1.06 2.62 18.39
CA VAL A 252 0.91 1.19 18.12
C VAL A 252 1.44 0.82 16.73
N GLY A 253 1.68 -0.47 16.50
CA GLY A 253 2.00 -0.99 15.16
C GLY A 253 0.82 -0.92 14.18
N VAL A 254 1.08 -0.84 12.88
CA VAL A 254 0.05 -0.71 11.82
C VAL A 254 -0.99 -1.82 11.92
N LYS A 255 -0.55 -3.04 12.23
CA LYS A 255 -1.43 -4.21 12.38
C LYS A 255 -2.48 -4.04 13.48
N ALA A 256 -2.18 -3.28 14.54
CA ALA A 256 -3.17 -2.98 15.57
C ALA A 256 -4.27 -2.05 15.04
N GLY A 257 -3.91 -1.08 14.19
CA GLY A 257 -4.85 -0.21 13.47
C GLY A 257 -5.82 -0.97 12.59
N ILE A 258 -5.39 -2.09 12.00
CA ILE A 258 -6.24 -2.98 11.19
C ILE A 258 -7.13 -3.86 12.08
N ASN A 259 -6.54 -4.52 13.08
CA ASN A 259 -7.22 -5.61 13.79
C ASN A 259 -8.10 -5.16 14.95
N ARG A 260 -7.80 -4.02 15.58
CA ARG A 260 -8.49 -3.54 16.80
C ARG A 260 -8.76 -2.02 16.78
N PRO A 261 -9.29 -1.44 15.67
CA PRO A 261 -9.45 0.00 15.54
C PRO A 261 -10.36 0.62 16.59
N ALA A 262 -11.47 -0.03 16.95
CA ALA A 262 -12.39 0.44 17.99
C ALA A 262 -11.72 0.53 19.38
N GLU A 263 -10.85 -0.44 19.73
CA GLU A 263 -10.12 -0.41 21.00
C GLU A 263 -9.15 0.78 21.08
N LEU A 264 -8.49 1.10 19.96
CA LEU A 264 -7.54 2.21 19.86
C LEU A 264 -8.24 3.57 19.97
N ILE A 265 -9.41 3.69 19.33
CA ILE A 265 -10.26 4.87 19.44
C ILE A 265 -10.75 5.07 20.88
N ALA A 266 -11.22 4.00 21.53
CA ALA A 266 -11.61 4.06 22.94
C ALA A 266 -10.42 4.38 23.85
N GLU A 267 -9.21 3.91 23.54
CA GLU A 267 -7.99 4.27 24.26
C GLU A 267 -7.64 5.75 24.10
N ALA A 268 -7.70 6.28 22.87
CA ALA A 268 -7.46 7.70 22.58
C ALA A 268 -8.42 8.60 23.38
N ARG A 269 -9.72 8.26 23.41
CA ARG A 269 -10.73 8.94 24.25
C ARG A 269 -10.38 8.89 25.74
N ARG A 270 -9.98 7.73 26.26
CA ARG A 270 -9.61 7.59 27.68
C ARG A 270 -8.39 8.45 28.04
N LYS A 271 -7.38 8.51 27.17
CA LYS A 271 -6.18 9.34 27.40
C LYS A 271 -6.54 10.83 27.37
N ALA A 272 -7.38 11.25 26.42
CA ALA A 272 -7.90 12.62 26.36
C ALA A 272 -8.71 12.99 27.61
N ALA A 273 -9.61 12.12 28.07
CA ALA A 273 -10.41 12.33 29.28
C ALA A 273 -9.56 12.45 30.56
N ARG A 274 -8.37 11.83 30.59
CA ARG A 274 -7.40 11.95 31.70
C ARG A 274 -6.47 13.16 31.59
N GLY A 275 -6.58 13.95 30.52
CA GLY A 275 -5.71 15.10 30.27
C GLY A 275 -4.25 14.71 30.02
N GLU A 276 -3.99 13.50 29.53
CA GLU A 276 -2.64 13.06 29.22
C GLU A 276 -2.07 13.85 28.04
N ILE A 277 -0.93 14.50 28.25
CA ILE A 277 -0.19 15.18 27.18
C ILE A 277 1.14 14.46 26.95
N SER A 278 1.40 14.05 25.72
CA SER A 278 2.69 13.48 25.34
C SER A 278 3.63 14.58 24.85
N GLY A 279 4.78 14.72 25.50
CA GLY A 279 5.89 15.52 24.99
C GLY A 279 6.53 14.79 23.82
N VAL A 280 6.43 15.37 22.62
CA VAL A 280 7.20 14.89 21.47
C VAL A 280 8.61 15.47 21.61
N ALA A 281 9.54 14.67 22.12
CA ALA A 281 10.93 15.07 22.18
C ALA A 281 11.45 15.31 20.76
N ASP A 282 12.10 16.46 20.56
CA ASP A 282 13.02 16.66 19.43
C ASP A 282 14.13 15.60 19.48
N ASP A 283 14.68 15.26 18.32
CA ASP A 283 15.44 14.05 17.94
C ASP A 283 16.68 13.72 18.80
N GLY A 284 16.51 13.48 20.11
CA GLY A 284 17.65 13.36 21.03
C GLY A 284 17.43 12.80 22.44
N SER A 285 16.21 12.58 22.93
CA SER A 285 16.04 11.95 24.25
C SER A 285 14.68 11.27 24.45
N ARG A 286 14.67 9.93 24.52
CA ARG A 286 13.54 9.14 25.04
C ARG A 286 13.43 9.28 26.56
N PRO A 287 12.23 9.45 27.13
CA PRO A 287 11.97 9.09 28.53
C PRO A 287 11.81 7.57 28.65
N GLU A 288 12.49 6.97 29.64
CA GLU A 288 12.25 5.60 30.09
C GLU A 288 11.00 5.52 30.98
N GLY A 289 10.16 4.51 30.72
CA GLY A 289 9.38 3.80 31.75
C GLY A 289 7.86 4.00 31.76
N ALA A 290 7.10 2.95 31.40
CA ALA A 290 6.38 2.10 32.36
C ALA A 290 5.57 0.99 31.65
N GLY A 291 5.77 -0.26 32.06
CA GLY A 291 5.01 -1.43 31.57
C GLY A 291 5.81 -2.74 31.61
N SER A 292 6.03 -3.28 32.81
CA SER A 292 6.80 -4.50 33.11
C SER A 292 6.18 -5.80 32.57
N GLY A 293 6.98 -6.63 31.89
CA GLY A 293 6.72 -8.06 31.68
C GLY A 293 7.57 -8.75 30.59
N GLY A 294 8.66 -9.42 30.98
CA GLY A 294 9.33 -10.47 30.15
C GLY A 294 10.61 -10.07 29.40
N GLY A 295 11.77 -10.12 30.07
CA GLY A 295 13.08 -9.75 29.51
C GLY A 295 13.60 -10.58 28.31
N SER A 296 13.03 -11.75 28.02
CA SER A 296 13.40 -12.55 26.84
C SER A 296 12.52 -12.28 25.61
N ALA A 297 11.24 -11.92 25.81
CA ALA A 297 10.33 -11.57 24.72
C ALA A 297 10.74 -10.24 24.04
N HIS A 298 11.29 -9.30 24.80
CA HIS A 298 11.66 -7.97 24.30
C HIS A 298 12.89 -7.97 23.38
N PHE A 299 13.90 -8.82 23.63
CA PHE A 299 15.09 -8.89 22.78
C PHE A 299 14.80 -9.51 21.42
N GLY A 300 14.06 -10.64 21.39
CA GLY A 300 13.71 -11.31 20.14
C GLY A 300 12.86 -10.43 19.22
N VAL A 301 11.89 -9.71 19.78
CA VAL A 301 11.06 -8.75 19.02
C VAL A 301 11.92 -7.61 18.47
N ARG A 302 12.82 -7.03 19.28
CA ARG A 302 13.74 -5.97 18.82
C ARG A 302 14.69 -6.44 17.72
N LEU A 303 15.33 -7.59 17.90
CA LEU A 303 16.23 -8.17 16.90
C LEU A 303 15.50 -8.39 15.59
N ARG A 304 14.28 -8.96 15.65
CA ARG A 304 13.42 -9.10 14.47
C ARG A 304 13.15 -7.74 13.82
N THR A 305 12.80 -6.71 14.58
CA THR A 305 12.56 -5.37 14.03
C THR A 305 13.78 -4.86 13.26
N TYR A 306 14.98 -4.96 13.82
CA TYR A 306 16.22 -4.52 13.17
C TYR A 306 16.48 -5.25 11.85
N LEU A 307 16.35 -6.58 11.86
CA LEU A 307 16.53 -7.41 10.67
C LEU A 307 15.48 -7.08 9.59
N MET A 308 14.23 -6.86 10.00
CA MET A 308 13.14 -6.52 9.08
C MET A 308 13.29 -5.12 8.48
N SER A 309 13.88 -4.16 9.19
CA SER A 309 14.26 -2.86 8.62
C SER A 309 15.24 -3.06 7.48
N GLY A 310 16.34 -3.80 7.70
CA GLY A 310 17.31 -4.12 6.65
C GLY A 310 16.68 -4.75 5.42
N VAL A 311 15.91 -5.82 5.60
CA VAL A 311 15.27 -6.52 4.48
C VAL A 311 14.32 -5.58 3.73
N SER A 312 13.49 -4.80 4.43
CA SER A 312 12.50 -3.94 3.79
C SER A 312 13.12 -2.84 2.92
N TYR A 313 14.21 -2.22 3.37
CA TYR A 313 14.92 -1.20 2.57
C TYR A 313 15.79 -1.81 1.46
N MET A 314 16.13 -3.11 1.54
CA MET A 314 16.80 -3.83 0.48
C MET A 314 15.85 -4.19 -0.69
N VAL A 315 14.57 -4.52 -0.42
CA VAL A 315 13.60 -4.97 -1.46
C VAL A 315 13.51 -4.06 -2.69
N PRO A 316 13.48 -2.72 -2.59
CA PRO A 316 13.41 -1.86 -3.78
C PRO A 316 14.62 -2.02 -4.73
N PHE A 317 15.82 -2.24 -4.18
CA PHE A 317 17.03 -2.50 -4.98
C PHE A 317 16.92 -3.85 -5.71
N VAL A 318 16.34 -4.84 -5.03
CA VAL A 318 16.08 -6.16 -5.56
C VAL A 318 15.10 -6.09 -6.74
N ALA A 319 14.01 -5.35 -6.57
CA ALA A 319 13.00 -5.16 -7.62
C ALA A 319 13.59 -4.41 -8.83
N ALA A 320 14.22 -3.25 -8.61
CA ALA A 320 14.82 -2.45 -9.67
C ALA A 320 15.91 -3.23 -10.42
N GLY A 321 16.87 -3.83 -9.69
CA GLY A 321 17.95 -4.58 -10.32
C GLY A 321 17.48 -5.83 -11.05
N GLY A 322 16.55 -6.57 -10.45
CA GLY A 322 16.04 -7.83 -10.98
C GLY A 322 15.25 -7.62 -12.27
N LEU A 323 14.38 -6.60 -12.31
CA LEU A 323 13.59 -6.24 -13.50
C LEU A 323 14.48 -5.70 -14.64
N LEU A 324 15.53 -4.95 -14.33
CA LEU A 324 16.46 -4.45 -15.36
C LEU A 324 17.32 -5.59 -15.95
N ILE A 325 17.84 -6.48 -15.11
CA ILE A 325 18.53 -7.69 -15.57
C ILE A 325 17.57 -8.55 -16.39
N ALA A 326 16.32 -8.69 -15.94
CA ALA A 326 15.30 -9.42 -16.65
C ALA A 326 15.05 -8.88 -18.06
N LEU A 327 14.84 -7.57 -18.17
CA LEU A 327 14.65 -6.90 -19.44
C LEU A 327 15.89 -6.99 -20.33
N SER A 328 17.10 -6.94 -19.73
CA SER A 328 18.35 -7.10 -20.49
C SER A 328 18.42 -8.44 -21.22
N PHE A 329 18.05 -9.54 -20.55
CA PHE A 329 18.03 -10.86 -21.17
C PHE A 329 16.89 -11.01 -22.18
N ALA A 330 15.76 -10.35 -21.96
CA ALA A 330 14.66 -10.35 -22.92
C ALA A 330 15.04 -9.66 -24.24
N ILE A 331 15.86 -8.61 -24.18
CA ILE A 331 16.29 -7.83 -25.37
C ILE A 331 17.52 -8.46 -26.03
N GLY A 332 18.59 -8.72 -25.26
CA GLY A 332 19.92 -9.10 -25.77
C GLY A 332 20.27 -10.57 -25.57
N GLY A 333 19.37 -11.40 -25.05
CA GLY A 333 19.65 -12.81 -24.73
C GLY A 333 20.62 -12.99 -23.55
N TYR A 334 20.93 -14.25 -23.21
CA TYR A 334 21.72 -14.58 -22.01
C TYR A 334 23.20 -14.16 -22.10
N GLU A 335 23.76 -14.04 -23.30
CA GLU A 335 25.16 -13.64 -23.50
C GLU A 335 25.46 -12.20 -23.06
N ILE A 336 24.42 -11.37 -22.89
CA ILE A 336 24.57 -9.99 -22.44
C ILE A 336 25.17 -9.87 -21.04
N ALA A 337 25.11 -10.93 -20.23
CA ALA A 337 25.77 -11.00 -18.93
C ALA A 337 27.30 -10.84 -19.05
N ASN A 338 27.87 -11.12 -20.22
CA ASN A 338 29.31 -11.00 -20.50
C ASN A 338 29.63 -9.80 -21.41
N ALA A 339 28.66 -8.91 -21.65
CA ALA A 339 28.88 -7.73 -22.49
C ALA A 339 29.96 -6.82 -21.90
N LYS A 340 30.73 -6.17 -22.78
CA LYS A 340 31.72 -5.15 -22.37
C LYS A 340 31.02 -3.99 -21.67
N SER A 341 31.78 -3.24 -20.87
CA SER A 341 31.24 -2.05 -20.21
C SER A 341 30.67 -1.08 -21.24
N VAL A 342 29.44 -0.61 -21.00
CA VAL A 342 28.82 0.40 -21.86
C VAL A 342 29.50 1.77 -21.73
N ALA A 343 30.33 1.97 -20.70
CA ALA A 343 31.17 3.16 -20.58
C ALA A 343 32.28 3.19 -21.65
N ASP A 344 32.77 2.02 -22.07
CA ASP A 344 33.85 1.91 -23.06
C ASP A 344 33.31 1.79 -24.49
N HIS A 345 32.11 1.22 -24.66
CA HIS A 345 31.51 1.00 -25.97
C HIS A 345 29.97 0.99 -25.87
N PHE A 346 29.31 2.00 -26.44
CA PHE A 346 27.86 2.07 -26.54
C PHE A 346 27.42 2.56 -27.93
N VAL A 347 26.65 1.74 -28.63
CA VAL A 347 26.13 2.05 -29.96
C VAL A 347 24.61 2.23 -29.86
N TRP A 348 24.15 3.47 -30.04
CA TRP A 348 22.74 3.85 -29.87
C TRP A 348 21.75 3.03 -30.74
N GLY A 349 22.18 2.63 -31.93
CA GLY A 349 21.36 1.86 -32.88
C GLY A 349 21.31 0.36 -32.61
N GLU A 350 22.07 -0.17 -31.65
CA GLU A 350 22.16 -1.61 -31.38
C GLU A 350 21.37 -1.96 -30.12
N ALA A 351 20.40 -2.88 -30.26
CA ALA A 351 19.62 -3.39 -29.14
C ALA A 351 20.50 -4.01 -28.04
N ASP A 352 21.62 -4.65 -28.43
CA ASP A 352 22.59 -5.23 -27.52
C ASP A 352 23.26 -4.18 -26.62
N SER A 353 23.53 -2.97 -27.12
CA SER A 353 24.09 -1.88 -26.29
C SER A 353 23.10 -1.47 -25.19
N TRP A 354 21.81 -1.38 -25.50
CA TRP A 354 20.76 -1.09 -24.53
C TRP A 354 20.55 -2.24 -23.54
N ALA A 355 20.58 -3.49 -24.02
CA ALA A 355 20.52 -4.65 -23.16
C ALA A 355 21.71 -4.68 -22.18
N ALA A 356 22.93 -4.41 -22.64
CA ALA A 356 24.13 -4.33 -21.80
C ALA A 356 24.01 -3.22 -20.76
N LEU A 357 23.47 -2.05 -21.13
CA LEU A 357 23.22 -0.94 -20.20
C LEU A 357 22.26 -1.36 -19.09
N LEU A 358 21.12 -1.97 -19.45
CA LEU A 358 20.14 -2.47 -18.48
C LEU A 358 20.75 -3.52 -17.55
N ASN A 359 21.57 -4.44 -18.09
CA ASN A 359 22.25 -5.46 -17.31
C ASN A 359 23.23 -4.84 -16.30
N GLN A 360 24.03 -3.86 -16.73
CA GLN A 360 25.02 -3.18 -15.88
C GLN A 360 24.37 -2.30 -14.80
N ILE A 361 23.30 -1.56 -15.12
CA ILE A 361 22.53 -0.81 -14.11
C ILE A 361 21.92 -1.78 -13.10
N GLY A 362 21.34 -2.89 -13.58
CA GLY A 362 20.75 -3.89 -12.70
C GLY A 362 21.77 -4.58 -11.80
N GLY A 363 22.95 -4.90 -12.34
CA GLY A 363 24.09 -5.42 -11.59
C GLY A 363 24.61 -4.44 -10.54
N ALA A 364 24.66 -3.14 -10.86
CA ALA A 364 25.01 -2.10 -9.90
C ALA A 364 24.01 -2.03 -8.74
N ALA A 365 22.70 -2.08 -9.04
CA ALA A 365 21.67 -2.14 -7.99
C ALA A 365 21.82 -3.38 -7.10
N PHE A 366 22.23 -4.53 -7.66
CA PHE A 366 22.49 -5.75 -6.89
C PHE A 366 23.73 -5.65 -5.99
N GLY A 367 24.77 -4.96 -6.46
CA GLY A 367 25.96 -4.69 -5.65
C GLY A 367 25.64 -3.94 -4.35
N PHE A 368 24.53 -3.19 -4.31
CA PHE A 368 24.08 -2.49 -3.11
C PHE A 368 23.23 -3.34 -2.16
N LEU A 369 22.82 -4.57 -2.50
CA LEU A 369 21.93 -5.37 -1.66
C LEU A 369 22.47 -5.59 -0.25
N VAL A 370 23.70 -6.12 -0.15
CA VAL A 370 24.34 -6.42 1.13
C VAL A 370 24.72 -5.14 1.90
N PRO A 371 25.29 -4.09 1.27
CA PRO A 371 25.46 -2.79 1.93
C PRO A 371 24.17 -2.18 2.48
N VAL A 372 23.09 -2.16 1.69
CA VAL A 372 21.79 -1.58 2.09
C VAL A 372 21.16 -2.37 3.22
N LEU A 373 21.17 -3.69 3.13
CA LEU A 373 20.74 -4.57 4.23
C LEU A 373 21.48 -4.23 5.53
N ALA A 374 22.82 -4.20 5.50
CA ALA A 374 23.63 -3.93 6.68
C ALA A 374 23.41 -2.52 7.24
N GLY A 375 23.39 -1.51 6.36
CA GLY A 375 23.12 -0.11 6.70
C GLY A 375 21.79 0.08 7.41
N TYR A 376 20.72 -0.52 6.89
CA TYR A 376 19.39 -0.37 7.47
C TYR A 376 19.10 -1.27 8.68
N ILE A 377 19.85 -2.36 8.87
CA ILE A 377 19.88 -3.07 10.16
C ILE A 377 20.51 -2.16 11.22
N ALA A 378 21.67 -1.57 10.91
CA ALA A 378 22.38 -0.67 11.81
C ALA A 378 21.54 0.57 12.16
N TYR A 379 20.88 1.14 11.16
CA TYR A 379 19.89 2.22 11.33
C TYR A 379 18.74 1.82 12.24
N GLY A 380 18.15 0.64 12.04
CA GLY A 380 17.08 0.14 12.92
C GLY A 380 17.51 0.03 14.39
N MET A 381 18.81 -0.15 14.65
CA MET A 381 19.38 -0.25 16.00
C MET A 381 19.75 1.10 16.62
N ALA A 382 20.36 2.01 15.85
CA ALA A 382 21.04 3.18 16.37
C ALA A 382 20.87 4.46 15.52
N ASP A 383 19.85 4.47 14.66
CA ASP A 383 19.41 5.60 13.82
C ASP A 383 20.45 6.04 12.76
N ARG A 384 20.25 7.22 12.17
CA ARG A 384 21.06 7.80 11.09
C ARG A 384 22.58 7.71 11.30
N PRO A 385 23.14 7.92 12.50
CA PRO A 385 24.59 7.84 12.70
C PRO A 385 25.19 6.46 12.40
N ALA A 386 24.37 5.40 12.38
CA ALA A 386 24.81 4.05 12.10
C ALA A 386 24.76 3.64 10.63
N LEU A 387 24.23 4.48 9.74
CA LEU A 387 24.12 4.19 8.31
C LEU A 387 25.50 3.96 7.68
N VAL A 388 26.42 4.93 7.82
CA VAL A 388 27.77 4.84 7.22
C VAL A 388 28.52 3.58 7.67
N PRO A 389 28.70 3.30 8.99
CA PRO A 389 29.41 2.09 9.41
C PRO A 389 28.69 0.80 8.98
N GLY A 390 27.36 0.80 8.88
CA GLY A 390 26.59 -0.32 8.36
C GLY A 390 26.82 -0.55 6.87
N PHE A 391 26.73 0.50 6.03
CA PHE A 391 27.01 0.40 4.59
C PHE A 391 28.45 -0.05 4.32
N VAL A 392 29.43 0.55 5.02
CA VAL A 392 30.85 0.18 4.91
C VAL A 392 31.05 -1.27 5.34
N GLY A 393 30.48 -1.69 6.47
CA GLY A 393 30.55 -3.08 6.94
C GLY A 393 29.94 -4.07 5.96
N GLY A 394 28.79 -3.74 5.36
CA GLY A 394 28.14 -4.56 4.34
C GLY A 394 28.94 -4.62 3.03
N ALA A 395 29.57 -3.52 2.61
CA ALA A 395 30.49 -3.54 1.47
C ALA A 395 31.72 -4.42 1.76
N ILE A 396 32.27 -4.34 2.97
CA ILE A 396 33.37 -5.21 3.40
C ILE A 396 32.95 -6.68 3.37
N ALA A 397 31.72 -7.00 3.79
CA ALA A 397 31.21 -8.37 3.74
C ALA A 397 31.25 -8.98 2.33
N LEU A 398 31.00 -8.18 1.29
CA LEU A 398 31.17 -8.61 -0.10
C LEU A 398 32.66 -8.81 -0.44
N THR A 399 33.55 -7.90 -0.03
CA THR A 399 34.99 -7.99 -0.35
C THR A 399 35.72 -9.18 0.26
N ILE A 400 35.18 -9.75 1.34
CA ILE A 400 35.78 -10.89 2.06
C ILE A 400 35.03 -12.20 1.81
N ASP A 401 34.14 -12.24 0.80
CA ASP A 401 33.31 -13.40 0.45
C ASP A 401 32.43 -13.91 1.60
N ALA A 402 32.03 -13.01 2.51
CA ALA A 402 31.08 -13.32 3.58
C ALA A 402 29.62 -13.20 3.12
N GLY A 403 29.40 -12.59 1.95
CA GLY A 403 28.10 -12.51 1.27
C GLY A 403 26.98 -11.92 2.14
N PHE A 404 25.77 -12.43 1.95
CA PHE A 404 24.58 -11.99 2.68
C PHE A 404 24.70 -12.18 4.20
N LEU A 405 25.27 -13.31 4.65
CA LEU A 405 25.46 -13.60 6.07
C LEU A 405 26.41 -12.58 6.73
N GLY A 406 27.47 -12.21 6.02
CA GLY A 406 28.37 -11.14 6.41
C GLY A 406 27.66 -9.79 6.54
N GLY A 407 26.73 -9.46 5.63
CA GLY A 407 25.91 -8.26 5.72
C GLY A 407 25.03 -8.20 6.96
N LEU A 408 24.38 -9.31 7.32
CA LEU A 408 23.59 -9.40 8.55
C LEU A 408 24.44 -9.12 9.79
N VAL A 409 25.60 -9.79 9.88
CA VAL A 409 26.51 -9.62 11.02
C VAL A 409 27.08 -8.20 11.05
N ALA A 410 27.50 -7.67 9.90
CA ALA A 410 28.05 -6.33 9.78
C ALA A 410 27.04 -5.26 10.22
N GLY A 411 25.76 -5.38 9.83
CA GLY A 411 24.72 -4.46 10.25
C GLY A 411 24.46 -4.48 11.75
N LEU A 412 24.35 -5.67 12.34
CA LEU A 412 24.17 -5.84 13.79
C LEU A 412 25.40 -5.32 14.56
N LEU A 413 26.59 -5.60 14.05
CA LEU A 413 27.86 -5.16 14.63
C LEU A 413 27.98 -3.64 14.59
N ALA A 414 27.70 -3.02 13.44
CA ALA A 414 27.71 -1.57 13.28
C ALA A 414 26.72 -0.89 14.22
N GLY A 415 25.48 -1.37 14.29
CA GLY A 415 24.49 -0.86 15.24
C GLY A 415 24.96 -0.97 16.70
N ALA A 416 25.56 -2.10 17.08
CA ALA A 416 26.08 -2.32 18.44
C ALA A 416 27.24 -1.38 18.78
N VAL A 417 28.20 -1.20 17.85
CA VAL A 417 29.34 -0.30 18.01
C VAL A 417 28.86 1.15 18.17
N VAL A 418 27.90 1.58 17.34
CA VAL A 418 27.36 2.95 17.40
C VAL A 418 26.62 3.19 18.71
N MET A 419 25.77 2.25 19.15
CA MET A 419 25.13 2.35 20.47
C MET A 419 26.15 2.43 21.61
N ALA A 420 27.29 1.72 21.51
CA ALA A 420 28.33 1.81 22.52
C ALA A 420 28.98 3.20 22.56
N ILE A 421 29.25 3.80 21.40
CA ILE A 421 29.79 5.16 21.30
C ILE A 421 28.79 6.19 21.84
N GLN A 422 27.50 6.05 21.52
CA GLN A 422 26.45 6.97 21.95
C GLN A 422 26.24 6.98 23.48
N ARG A 423 26.68 5.94 24.20
CA ARG A 423 26.64 5.93 25.68
C ARG A 423 27.72 6.81 26.32
N VAL A 424 28.73 7.24 25.57
CA VAL A 424 29.80 8.08 26.09
C VAL A 424 29.30 9.51 26.27
N LYS A 425 29.38 10.03 27.49
CA LYS A 425 28.99 11.41 27.80
C LYS A 425 29.97 12.39 27.15
N VAL A 426 29.49 13.16 26.18
CA VAL A 426 30.27 14.18 25.48
C VAL A 426 29.92 15.59 25.94
N HIS A 427 30.91 16.48 25.91
CA HIS A 427 30.72 17.89 26.24
C HIS A 427 29.73 18.56 25.26
N PRO A 428 28.85 19.49 25.69
CA PRO A 428 27.83 20.11 24.84
C PRO A 428 28.32 20.66 23.50
N THR A 429 29.52 21.26 23.47
CA THR A 429 30.13 21.81 22.25
C THR A 429 30.47 20.75 21.20
N LEU A 430 30.62 19.48 21.60
CA LEU A 430 30.96 18.38 20.70
C LEU A 430 29.74 17.58 20.24
N ARG A 431 28.53 17.85 20.77
CA ARG A 431 27.35 17.04 20.44
C ARG A 431 26.99 17.08 18.95
N GLY A 432 27.15 18.24 18.29
CA GLY A 432 26.87 18.39 16.87
C GLY A 432 27.85 17.64 15.96
N ILE A 433 29.12 17.53 16.34
CA ILE A 433 30.15 16.85 15.52
C ILE A 433 30.09 15.31 15.67
N MET A 434 29.47 14.80 16.74
CA MET A 434 29.38 13.38 17.01
C MET A 434 28.70 12.58 15.88
N PRO A 435 27.43 12.84 15.51
CA PRO A 435 26.74 12.06 14.48
C PRO A 435 27.26 12.35 13.06
N VAL A 436 27.87 13.51 12.83
CA VAL A 436 28.32 13.94 11.50
C VAL A 436 29.71 13.40 11.16
N LEU A 437 30.63 13.38 12.12
CA LEU A 437 32.04 13.05 11.88
C LEU A 437 32.53 11.90 12.77
N VAL A 438 32.40 12.05 14.08
CA VAL A 438 33.08 11.15 15.03
C VAL A 438 32.51 9.74 14.96
N ILE A 439 31.18 9.59 15.04
CA ILE A 439 30.51 8.29 15.01
C ILE A 439 30.76 7.61 13.65
N PRO A 440 30.49 8.24 12.48
CA PRO A 440 30.75 7.59 11.20
C PRO A 440 32.21 7.15 11.05
N LEU A 441 33.18 7.97 11.44
CA LEU A 441 34.60 7.65 11.30
C LEU A 441 35.03 6.51 12.23
N VAL A 442 34.79 6.66 13.54
CA VAL A 442 35.26 5.70 14.55
C VAL A 442 34.51 4.38 14.42
N ALA A 443 33.20 4.42 14.24
CA ALA A 443 32.42 3.19 14.09
C ALA A 443 32.82 2.43 12.82
N SER A 444 33.05 3.11 11.68
CA SER A 444 33.45 2.44 10.45
C SER A 444 34.84 1.83 10.56
N ALA A 445 35.78 2.51 11.23
CA ALA A 445 37.10 1.96 11.49
C ALA A 445 37.05 0.71 12.37
N VAL A 446 36.24 0.74 13.44
CA VAL A 446 36.06 -0.40 14.35
C VAL A 446 35.36 -1.56 13.65
N VAL A 447 34.24 -1.31 12.96
CA VAL A 447 33.49 -2.32 12.21
C VAL A 447 34.37 -2.93 11.12
N GLY A 448 35.11 -2.11 10.37
CA GLY A 448 36.03 -2.58 9.34
C GLY A 448 37.14 -3.46 9.92
N PHE A 449 37.78 -3.03 11.02
CA PHE A 449 38.77 -3.86 11.71
C PHE A 449 38.19 -5.21 12.15
N LEU A 450 37.02 -5.20 12.78
CA LEU A 450 36.39 -6.43 13.25
C LEU A 450 36.01 -7.35 12.08
N MET A 451 35.47 -6.80 10.99
CA MET A 451 35.11 -7.57 9.79
C MET A 451 36.35 -8.16 9.11
N PHE A 452 37.40 -7.37 8.85
CA PHE A 452 38.59 -7.88 8.17
C PHE A 452 39.42 -8.84 9.03
N VAL A 453 39.56 -8.56 10.33
CA VAL A 453 40.56 -9.22 11.18
C VAL A 453 39.95 -10.28 12.11
N VAL A 454 38.72 -10.08 12.58
CA VAL A 454 38.17 -10.89 13.68
C VAL A 454 37.10 -11.87 13.20
N VAL A 455 36.01 -11.36 12.60
CA VAL A 455 34.81 -12.17 12.33
C VAL A 455 34.66 -12.59 10.86
N GLY A 456 35.30 -11.89 9.93
CA GLY A 456 35.12 -12.10 8.50
C GLY A 456 35.42 -13.51 8.01
N LYS A 457 36.62 -14.02 8.31
CA LYS A 457 37.05 -15.35 7.88
C LYS A 457 36.14 -16.48 8.42
N PRO A 458 35.77 -16.52 9.71
CA PRO A 458 34.75 -17.44 10.20
C PRO A 458 33.44 -17.37 9.43
N ILE A 459 32.92 -16.17 9.16
CA ILE A 459 31.65 -15.99 8.46
C ILE A 459 31.74 -16.44 7.00
N ALA A 460 32.80 -16.07 6.29
CA ALA A 460 33.03 -16.52 4.92
C ALA A 460 33.16 -18.05 4.83
N SER A 461 33.81 -18.69 5.80
CA SER A 461 33.89 -20.16 5.86
C SER A 461 32.52 -20.81 6.06
N LEU A 462 31.66 -20.19 6.88
CA LEU A 462 30.28 -20.64 7.08
C LEU A 462 29.42 -20.40 5.85
N GLN A 463 29.56 -19.24 5.20
CA GLN A 463 28.88 -18.92 3.94
C GLN A 463 29.22 -19.96 2.88
N LYS A 464 30.52 -20.27 2.70
CA LYS A 464 30.97 -21.31 1.77
C LYS A 464 30.37 -22.67 2.12
N ALA A 465 30.39 -23.08 3.38
CA ALA A 465 29.82 -24.37 3.80
C ALA A 465 28.31 -24.47 3.51
N LEU A 466 27.58 -23.37 3.68
CA LEU A 466 26.16 -23.29 3.33
C LEU A 466 25.94 -23.39 1.82
N THR A 467 26.75 -22.68 1.03
CA THR A 467 26.70 -22.74 -0.43
C THR A 467 27.02 -24.15 -0.96
N ASP A 468 28.09 -24.77 -0.46
CA ASP A 468 28.46 -26.15 -0.81
C ASP A 468 27.35 -27.14 -0.43
N ALA A 469 26.69 -26.93 0.72
CA ALA A 469 25.55 -27.75 1.13
C ALA A 469 24.34 -27.57 0.19
N LEU A 470 24.04 -26.34 -0.25
CA LEU A 470 22.96 -26.04 -1.19
C LEU A 470 23.23 -26.65 -2.58
N ASP A 471 24.47 -26.59 -3.06
CA ASP A 471 24.86 -27.18 -4.35
C ASP A 471 24.88 -28.71 -4.31
N GLY A 472 25.17 -29.29 -3.14
CA GLY A 472 25.05 -30.72 -2.90
C GLY A 472 23.60 -31.24 -2.83
N LEU A 473 22.58 -30.36 -2.78
CA LEU A 473 21.18 -30.77 -2.72
C LEU A 473 20.75 -31.46 -4.02
N SER A 474 20.49 -32.76 -3.92
CA SER A 474 19.93 -33.58 -4.98
C SER A 474 18.83 -34.48 -4.45
N GLY A 475 17.96 -34.95 -5.36
CA GLY A 475 16.86 -35.86 -5.03
C GLY A 475 15.94 -35.32 -3.93
N SER A 476 15.66 -36.15 -2.92
CA SER A 476 14.68 -35.87 -1.86
C SER A 476 15.01 -34.64 -1.01
N ASN A 477 16.29 -34.33 -0.77
CA ASN A 477 16.67 -33.19 0.09
C ASN A 477 16.32 -31.84 -0.55
N ALA A 478 16.48 -31.73 -1.87
CA ALA A 478 16.05 -30.54 -2.62
C ALA A 478 14.54 -30.34 -2.53
N VAL A 479 13.77 -31.43 -2.62
CA VAL A 479 12.30 -31.41 -2.51
C VAL A 479 11.86 -30.98 -1.11
N ILE A 480 12.48 -31.51 -0.05
CA ILE A 480 12.18 -31.13 1.34
C ILE A 480 12.45 -29.64 1.56
N LEU A 481 13.58 -29.12 1.05
CA LEU A 481 13.86 -27.69 1.14
C LEU A 481 12.79 -26.87 0.40
N GLY A 482 12.37 -27.31 -0.78
CA GLY A 482 11.26 -26.71 -1.53
C GLY A 482 9.95 -26.65 -0.75
N VAL A 483 9.60 -27.74 -0.05
CA VAL A 483 8.43 -27.78 0.84
C VAL A 483 8.53 -26.71 1.93
N VAL A 484 9.67 -26.64 2.63
CA VAL A 484 9.88 -25.68 3.73
C VAL A 484 9.77 -24.24 3.22
N LEU A 485 10.43 -23.92 2.11
CA LEU A 485 10.38 -22.59 1.50
C LEU A 485 8.95 -22.23 1.06
N GLY A 486 8.24 -23.19 0.45
CA GLY A 486 6.86 -23.01 0.02
C GLY A 486 5.90 -22.73 1.18
N LEU A 487 6.07 -23.46 2.31
CA LEU A 487 5.31 -23.22 3.53
C LEU A 487 5.57 -21.82 4.09
N MET A 488 6.84 -21.41 4.17
CA MET A 488 7.22 -20.10 4.69
C MET A 488 6.68 -18.95 3.84
N MET A 489 6.75 -19.07 2.50
CA MET A 489 6.24 -18.06 1.58
C MET A 489 4.73 -17.85 1.70
N CYS A 490 3.97 -18.91 1.96
CA CYS A 490 2.50 -18.83 1.97
C CYS A 490 1.90 -18.58 3.36
N PHE A 491 2.69 -18.71 4.44
CA PHE A 491 2.19 -18.64 5.81
C PHE A 491 1.52 -17.30 6.15
N ASP A 492 2.17 -16.18 5.80
CA ASP A 492 1.72 -14.84 6.17
C ASP A 492 1.61 -13.85 4.99
N MET A 493 1.64 -14.34 3.74
CA MET A 493 1.25 -13.60 2.52
C MET A 493 1.89 -12.20 2.43
N GLY A 494 3.23 -12.13 2.54
CA GLY A 494 4.01 -10.89 2.56
C GLY A 494 4.44 -10.44 3.96
N GLY A 495 4.10 -11.21 4.99
CA GLY A 495 4.54 -11.01 6.36
C GLY A 495 6.00 -11.42 6.63
N PRO A 496 6.43 -11.42 7.91
CA PRO A 496 7.80 -11.70 8.31
C PRO A 496 8.37 -13.05 7.85
N LEU A 497 7.60 -14.13 7.88
CA LEU A 497 8.09 -15.47 7.50
C LEU A 497 8.31 -15.57 5.98
N ASN A 498 7.37 -15.02 5.20
CA ASN A 498 7.54 -14.85 3.76
C ASN A 498 8.80 -14.02 3.46
N LYS A 499 8.98 -12.87 4.12
CA LYS A 499 10.16 -12.02 3.92
C LYS A 499 11.47 -12.70 4.30
N VAL A 500 11.47 -13.60 5.30
CA VAL A 500 12.66 -14.39 5.65
C VAL A 500 13.00 -15.39 4.54
N ALA A 501 12.01 -16.11 4.01
CA ALA A 501 12.22 -17.02 2.89
C ALA A 501 12.70 -16.28 1.63
N TYR A 502 12.10 -15.12 1.35
CA TYR A 502 12.53 -14.23 0.27
C TYR A 502 13.96 -13.72 0.46
N ALA A 503 14.29 -13.21 1.66
CA ALA A 503 15.62 -12.71 1.96
C ALA A 503 16.68 -13.81 1.88
N PHE A 504 16.37 -15.05 2.30
CA PHE A 504 17.25 -16.20 2.12
C PHE A 504 17.52 -16.49 0.63
N ALA A 505 16.48 -16.48 -0.20
CA ALA A 505 16.61 -16.67 -1.64
C ALA A 505 17.45 -15.57 -2.31
N VAL A 506 17.16 -14.31 -1.99
CA VAL A 506 17.90 -13.15 -2.51
C VAL A 506 19.34 -13.17 -2.05
N GLY A 507 19.61 -13.54 -0.79
CA GLY A 507 20.96 -13.69 -0.27
C GLY A 507 21.79 -14.70 -1.05
N GLY A 508 21.15 -15.76 -1.54
CA GLY A 508 21.77 -16.74 -2.44
C GLY A 508 22.06 -16.22 -3.86
N LEU A 509 21.52 -15.07 -4.26
CA LEU A 509 21.85 -14.43 -5.54
C LEU A 509 23.06 -13.49 -5.46
N ALA A 510 23.55 -13.15 -4.26
CA ALA A 510 24.78 -12.39 -4.12
C ALA A 510 25.97 -13.18 -4.71
N ASP A 511 26.00 -14.49 -4.43
CA ASP A 511 26.96 -15.45 -4.98
C ASP A 511 26.18 -16.62 -5.61
N PRO A 512 25.67 -16.46 -6.84
CA PRO A 512 24.68 -17.37 -7.41
C PRO A 512 25.29 -18.73 -7.77
N THR A 513 24.66 -19.80 -7.31
CA THR A 513 25.02 -21.19 -7.61
C THR A 513 23.82 -21.96 -8.17
N PRO A 514 24.00 -23.13 -8.81
CA PRO A 514 22.88 -23.93 -9.28
C PRO A 514 21.85 -24.24 -8.18
N GLY A 515 22.30 -24.46 -6.93
CA GLY A 515 21.42 -24.64 -5.78
C GLY A 515 20.63 -23.36 -5.44
N SER A 516 21.31 -22.21 -5.34
CA SER A 516 20.66 -20.95 -4.94
C SER A 516 19.67 -20.44 -6.00
N LEU A 517 19.94 -20.67 -7.29
CA LEU A 517 19.01 -20.35 -8.37
C LEU A 517 17.73 -21.20 -8.32
N LYS A 518 17.82 -22.45 -7.86
CA LYS A 518 16.65 -23.31 -7.64
C LYS A 518 15.81 -22.85 -6.46
N VAL A 519 16.48 -22.46 -5.37
CA VAL A 519 15.84 -21.86 -4.19
C VAL A 519 15.06 -20.61 -4.59
N MET A 520 15.68 -19.73 -5.39
CA MET A 520 15.01 -18.51 -5.87
C MET A 520 13.77 -18.83 -6.71
N ALA A 521 13.86 -19.77 -7.66
CA ALA A 521 12.70 -20.20 -8.44
C ALA A 521 11.57 -20.75 -7.55
N ALA A 522 11.89 -21.62 -6.59
CA ALA A 522 10.89 -22.22 -5.70
C ALA A 522 10.15 -21.17 -4.85
N VAL A 523 10.89 -20.19 -4.32
CA VAL A 523 10.36 -19.09 -3.52
C VAL A 523 9.47 -18.17 -4.36
N MET A 524 9.90 -17.82 -5.58
CA MET A 524 9.10 -17.01 -6.50
C MET A 524 7.82 -17.74 -6.95
N ALA A 525 7.91 -19.04 -7.25
CA ALA A 525 6.75 -19.83 -7.64
C ALA A 525 5.72 -19.90 -6.51
N ALA A 526 6.17 -20.21 -5.29
CA ALA A 526 5.29 -20.39 -4.14
C ALA A 526 4.55 -19.10 -3.77
N GLY A 527 5.20 -17.93 -3.84
CA GLY A 527 4.56 -16.66 -3.49
C GLY A 527 3.42 -16.24 -4.43
N MET A 528 3.33 -16.82 -5.64
CA MET A 528 2.20 -16.60 -6.57
C MET A 528 0.94 -17.37 -6.15
N VAL A 529 1.09 -18.47 -5.40
CA VAL A 529 0.02 -19.44 -5.14
C VAL A 529 -1.15 -18.85 -4.32
N PRO A 530 -0.94 -18.13 -3.20
CA PRO A 530 -2.06 -17.69 -2.36
C PRO A 530 -3.13 -16.88 -3.10
N PRO A 531 -2.81 -15.77 -3.80
CA PRO A 531 -3.80 -14.99 -4.54
C PRO A 531 -4.40 -15.75 -5.73
N LEU A 532 -3.60 -16.52 -6.48
CA LEU A 532 -4.12 -17.33 -7.60
C LEU A 532 -5.13 -18.39 -7.13
N ALA A 533 -4.87 -19.01 -5.97
CA ALA A 533 -5.78 -20.00 -5.40
C ALA A 533 -7.09 -19.38 -4.92
N MET A 534 -7.06 -18.18 -4.32
CA MET A 534 -8.29 -17.48 -3.92
C MET A 534 -9.09 -17.00 -5.13
N ALA A 535 -8.40 -16.50 -6.17
CA ALA A 535 -9.02 -16.13 -7.44
C ALA A 535 -9.70 -17.34 -8.12
N LEU A 536 -9.04 -18.50 -8.13
CA LEU A 536 -9.63 -19.71 -8.68
C LEU A 536 -10.78 -20.22 -7.79
N ALA A 537 -10.63 -20.28 -6.47
CA ALA A 537 -11.68 -20.77 -5.57
C ALA A 537 -12.98 -19.96 -5.67
N THR A 538 -12.87 -18.64 -5.77
CA THR A 538 -14.02 -17.74 -5.94
C THR A 538 -14.67 -17.87 -7.32
N THR A 539 -13.92 -18.16 -8.37
CA THR A 539 -14.49 -18.40 -9.71
C THR A 539 -15.20 -19.76 -9.80
N VAL A 540 -14.59 -20.85 -9.30
CA VAL A 540 -15.20 -22.19 -9.42
C VAL A 540 -16.35 -22.41 -8.43
N ARG A 541 -16.29 -21.82 -7.23
CA ARG A 541 -17.26 -22.04 -6.14
C ARG A 541 -17.67 -20.75 -5.45
N GLY A 542 -17.97 -19.70 -6.23
CA GLY A 542 -18.33 -18.37 -5.72
C GLY A 542 -19.47 -18.30 -4.71
N ARG A 543 -20.35 -19.32 -4.62
CA ARG A 543 -21.41 -19.40 -3.59
C ARG A 543 -20.88 -19.65 -2.18
N LEU A 544 -19.63 -20.11 -2.03
CA LEU A 544 -18.98 -20.30 -0.73
C LEU A 544 -18.31 -19.02 -0.19
N PHE A 545 -18.36 -17.94 -0.98
CA PHE A 545 -17.68 -16.68 -0.73
C PHE A 545 -18.68 -15.53 -0.75
N THR A 546 -18.44 -14.54 0.09
CA THR A 546 -19.18 -13.27 0.14
C THR A 546 -19.01 -12.47 -1.15
N ARG A 547 -19.84 -11.44 -1.36
CA ARG A 547 -19.68 -10.53 -2.50
C ARG A 547 -18.29 -9.89 -2.52
N THR A 548 -17.87 -9.31 -1.39
CA THR A 548 -16.55 -8.72 -1.21
C THR A 548 -15.40 -9.69 -1.53
N GLU A 549 -15.49 -10.94 -1.06
CA GLU A 549 -14.49 -11.97 -1.40
C GLU A 549 -14.47 -12.29 -2.90
N ARG A 550 -15.62 -12.30 -3.58
CA ARG A 550 -15.67 -12.52 -5.04
C ARG A 550 -15.06 -11.36 -5.82
N ASP A 551 -15.30 -10.13 -5.39
CA ASP A 551 -14.74 -8.94 -6.03
C ASP A 551 -13.21 -8.87 -5.84
N ASN A 552 -12.75 -9.13 -4.61
CA ASN A 552 -11.32 -9.33 -4.32
C ASN A 552 -10.71 -10.47 -5.15
N GLY A 553 -11.48 -11.52 -5.44
CA GLY A 553 -11.06 -12.66 -6.25
C GLY A 553 -10.74 -12.28 -7.70
N ARG A 554 -11.44 -11.29 -8.26
CA ARG A 554 -11.15 -10.77 -9.61
C ARG A 554 -9.79 -10.08 -9.66
N ALA A 555 -9.51 -9.21 -8.68
CA ALA A 555 -8.22 -8.53 -8.56
C ALA A 555 -7.08 -9.52 -8.26
N ALA A 556 -7.35 -10.56 -7.46
CA ALA A 556 -6.37 -11.56 -7.05
C ALA A 556 -5.73 -12.34 -8.21
N TRP A 557 -6.38 -12.44 -9.38
CA TRP A 557 -5.76 -13.01 -10.59
C TRP A 557 -4.51 -12.23 -11.01
N VAL A 558 -4.65 -10.91 -11.15
CA VAL A 558 -3.57 -10.03 -11.60
C VAL A 558 -2.50 -9.92 -10.52
N LEU A 559 -2.91 -9.79 -9.25
CA LEU A 559 -1.99 -9.73 -8.12
C LEU A 559 -1.15 -11.00 -8.03
N GLY A 560 -1.77 -12.17 -8.14
CA GLY A 560 -1.05 -13.45 -8.10
C GLY A 560 -0.16 -13.69 -9.30
N ALA A 561 -0.64 -13.35 -10.50
CA ALA A 561 0.18 -13.39 -11.72
C ALA A 561 1.38 -12.44 -11.65
N SER A 562 1.32 -11.40 -10.79
CA SER A 562 2.38 -10.42 -10.58
C SER A 562 3.21 -10.67 -9.31
N PHE A 563 3.08 -11.84 -8.67
CA PHE A 563 3.78 -12.19 -7.43
C PHE A 563 3.46 -11.26 -6.24
N ILE A 564 2.24 -10.71 -6.19
CA ILE A 564 1.75 -9.92 -5.06
C ILE A 564 0.93 -10.85 -4.16
N SER A 565 1.62 -11.53 -3.25
CA SER A 565 1.03 -12.53 -2.33
C SER A 565 -0.05 -11.96 -1.41
N GLU A 566 0.01 -10.65 -1.17
CA GLU A 566 -0.89 -9.85 -0.33
C GLU A 566 -2.33 -9.86 -0.84
N GLY A 567 -2.56 -10.17 -2.12
CA GLY A 567 -3.91 -10.30 -2.68
C GLY A 567 -4.76 -11.38 -1.98
N ALA A 568 -4.14 -12.28 -1.21
CA ALA A 568 -4.83 -13.28 -0.39
C ALA A 568 -5.18 -12.81 1.04
N ILE A 569 -4.63 -11.68 1.51
CA ILE A 569 -4.83 -11.18 2.88
C ILE A 569 -6.32 -10.97 3.20
N PRO A 570 -7.14 -10.34 2.35
CA PRO A 570 -8.57 -10.14 2.67
C PRO A 570 -9.31 -11.46 2.94
N PHE A 571 -8.96 -12.52 2.22
CA PHE A 571 -9.53 -13.86 2.42
C PHE A 571 -9.05 -14.50 3.72
N ALA A 572 -7.75 -14.40 4.01
CA ALA A 572 -7.17 -14.94 5.23
C ALA A 572 -7.63 -14.18 6.47
N ALA A 573 -7.89 -12.88 6.37
CA ALA A 573 -8.48 -12.10 7.46
C ALA A 573 -9.92 -12.54 7.74
N ALA A 574 -10.71 -12.82 6.69
CA ALA A 574 -12.08 -13.30 6.83
C ALA A 574 -12.17 -14.75 7.36
N ASP A 575 -11.28 -15.65 6.93
CA ASP A 575 -11.32 -17.07 7.30
C ASP A 575 -9.92 -17.71 7.46
N PRO A 576 -9.16 -17.32 8.51
CA PRO A 576 -7.74 -17.65 8.64
C PRO A 576 -7.48 -19.15 8.77
N LEU A 577 -8.33 -19.87 9.51
CA LEU A 577 -8.15 -21.30 9.80
C LEU A 577 -8.29 -22.18 8.56
N ARG A 578 -8.91 -21.70 7.49
CA ARG A 578 -9.16 -22.46 6.27
C ARG A 578 -8.31 -21.96 5.13
N VAL A 579 -8.13 -20.65 5.00
CA VAL A 579 -7.32 -20.06 3.93
C VAL A 579 -5.83 -20.34 4.16
N ILE A 580 -5.28 -20.03 5.33
CA ILE A 580 -3.82 -20.12 5.59
C ILE A 580 -3.31 -21.56 5.39
N PRO A 581 -3.88 -22.60 6.02
CA PRO A 581 -3.40 -23.97 5.82
C PRO A 581 -3.53 -24.44 4.36
N SER A 582 -4.58 -23.99 3.65
CA SER A 582 -4.80 -24.36 2.24
C SER A 582 -3.72 -23.77 1.33
N VAL A 583 -3.43 -22.48 1.47
CA VAL A 583 -2.40 -21.82 0.65
C VAL A 583 -1.00 -22.29 1.02
N MET A 584 -0.75 -22.63 2.30
CA MET A 584 0.49 -23.28 2.73
C MET A 584 0.70 -24.65 2.07
N ALA A 585 -0.35 -25.48 2.01
CA ALA A 585 -0.28 -26.77 1.33
C ALA A 585 -0.01 -26.61 -0.17
N GLY A 586 -0.65 -25.63 -0.82
CA GLY A 586 -0.36 -25.28 -2.22
C GLY A 586 1.09 -24.82 -2.41
N GLY A 587 1.56 -23.91 -1.55
CA GLY A 587 2.94 -23.43 -1.56
C GLY A 587 3.96 -24.55 -1.39
N ALA A 588 3.71 -25.47 -0.45
CA ALA A 588 4.55 -26.65 -0.24
C ALA A 588 4.65 -27.51 -1.50
N VAL A 589 3.53 -27.77 -2.19
CA VAL A 589 3.51 -28.52 -3.45
C VAL A 589 4.26 -27.78 -4.54
N THR A 590 4.04 -26.48 -4.71
CA THR A 590 4.74 -25.67 -5.72
C THR A 590 6.24 -25.64 -5.47
N GLY A 591 6.68 -25.41 -4.23
CA GLY A 591 8.10 -25.40 -3.88
C GLY A 591 8.76 -26.78 -4.08
N ALA A 592 8.08 -27.85 -3.66
CA ALA A 592 8.52 -29.23 -3.89
C ALA A 592 8.73 -29.53 -5.38
N LEU A 593 7.73 -29.22 -6.21
CA LEU A 593 7.77 -29.46 -7.65
C LEU A 593 8.80 -28.59 -8.35
N SER A 594 8.90 -27.31 -8.01
CA SER A 594 9.92 -26.41 -8.57
C SER A 594 11.34 -26.93 -8.32
N MET A 595 11.61 -27.38 -7.09
CA MET A 595 12.90 -27.98 -6.74
C MET A 595 13.13 -29.33 -7.43
N ALA A 596 12.09 -30.18 -7.52
CA ALA A 596 12.17 -31.48 -8.18
C ALA A 596 12.44 -31.35 -9.69
N PHE A 597 11.80 -30.39 -10.35
CA PHE A 597 12.01 -30.09 -11.76
C PHE A 597 13.33 -29.36 -12.04
N GLY A 598 14.02 -28.91 -10.99
CA GLY A 598 15.25 -28.16 -11.12
C GLY A 598 15.05 -26.79 -11.78
N CYS A 599 13.87 -26.18 -11.61
CA CYS A 599 13.61 -24.84 -12.13
C CYS A 599 14.60 -23.85 -11.51
N THR A 600 15.15 -22.93 -12.31
CA THR A 600 16.14 -21.96 -11.84
C THR A 600 15.72 -20.55 -12.19
N LEU A 601 16.11 -19.57 -11.36
CA LEU A 601 15.81 -18.18 -11.59
C LEU A 601 16.92 -17.28 -11.07
N ARG A 602 17.43 -16.40 -11.93
CA ARG A 602 18.47 -15.41 -11.62
C ARG A 602 17.91 -14.07 -11.17
N ALA A 603 16.64 -13.80 -11.44
CA ALA A 603 15.99 -12.57 -11.04
C ALA A 603 15.22 -12.78 -9.72
N PRO A 604 15.39 -11.92 -8.71
CA PRO A 604 14.68 -11.95 -7.44
C PRO A 604 13.28 -11.34 -7.53
N HIS A 605 12.61 -11.63 -8.63
CA HIS A 605 11.26 -11.18 -8.91
C HIS A 605 10.46 -12.36 -9.43
N GLY A 606 9.19 -12.42 -9.07
CA GLY A 606 8.29 -13.48 -9.51
C GLY A 606 7.34 -13.00 -10.59
N GLY A 607 6.29 -13.77 -10.81
CA GLY A 607 5.21 -13.40 -11.70
C GLY A 607 5.46 -13.79 -13.15
N ILE A 608 4.48 -13.49 -13.99
CA ILE A 608 4.49 -13.84 -15.41
C ILE A 608 5.63 -13.14 -16.16
N PHE A 609 6.07 -11.98 -15.67
CA PHE A 609 7.09 -11.13 -16.29
C PHE A 609 8.49 -11.77 -16.32
N VAL A 610 8.79 -12.66 -15.38
CA VAL A 610 10.11 -13.32 -15.30
C VAL A 610 10.14 -14.71 -15.93
N VAL A 611 8.99 -15.21 -16.42
CA VAL A 611 8.90 -16.55 -17.02
C VAL A 611 9.93 -16.79 -18.14
N PRO A 612 10.26 -15.83 -19.02
CA PRO A 612 11.30 -16.02 -20.03
C PRO A 612 12.71 -16.31 -19.46
N LEU A 613 12.93 -15.98 -18.19
CA LEU A 613 14.21 -16.09 -17.49
C LEU A 613 14.31 -17.31 -16.60
N ILE A 614 13.21 -18.05 -16.50
CA ILE A 614 13.14 -19.29 -15.72
C ILE A 614 13.82 -20.38 -16.54
N GLY A 615 14.79 -21.06 -15.93
CA GLY A 615 15.24 -22.36 -16.43
C GLY A 615 14.12 -23.38 -16.24
N GLY A 616 13.64 -23.98 -17.34
CA GLY A 616 12.49 -24.89 -17.32
C GLY A 616 11.14 -24.19 -17.11
N PRO A 617 10.77 -23.18 -17.95
CA PRO A 617 9.62 -22.31 -17.71
C PRO A 617 8.28 -23.05 -17.74
N PHE A 618 8.14 -24.07 -18.60
CA PHE A 618 6.93 -24.88 -18.65
C PHE A 618 6.70 -25.64 -17.34
N LEU A 619 7.74 -26.32 -16.83
CA LEU A 619 7.66 -27.09 -15.59
C LEU A 619 7.44 -26.18 -14.37
N TYR A 620 7.99 -24.97 -14.40
CA TYR A 620 7.72 -23.94 -13.40
C TYR A 620 6.25 -23.53 -13.35
N LEU A 621 5.63 -23.27 -14.51
CA LEU A 621 4.20 -22.98 -14.60
C LEU A 621 3.34 -24.16 -14.16
N VAL A 622 3.75 -25.39 -14.48
CA VAL A 622 3.10 -26.62 -13.99
C VAL A 622 3.16 -26.70 -12.45
N ALA A 623 4.30 -26.38 -11.84
CA ALA A 623 4.45 -26.37 -10.38
C ALA A 623 3.52 -25.35 -9.71
N ILE A 624 3.39 -24.14 -10.28
CA ILE A 624 2.45 -23.10 -9.80
C ILE A 624 1.00 -23.56 -9.96
N ALA A 625 0.64 -24.10 -11.13
CA ALA A 625 -0.70 -24.58 -11.41
C ALA A 625 -1.11 -25.72 -10.47
N ALA A 626 -0.20 -26.67 -10.20
CA ALA A 626 -0.44 -27.77 -9.28
C ALA A 626 -0.68 -27.29 -7.84
N GLY A 627 0.17 -26.41 -7.31
CA GLY A 627 -0.05 -25.86 -5.96
C GLY A 627 -1.29 -24.98 -5.86
N THR A 628 -1.58 -24.19 -6.90
CA THR A 628 -2.83 -23.41 -7.01
C THR A 628 -4.05 -24.32 -6.96
N ALA A 629 -4.03 -25.43 -7.71
CA ALA A 629 -5.12 -26.41 -7.71
C ALA A 629 -5.29 -27.08 -6.34
N VAL A 630 -4.19 -27.47 -5.68
CA VAL A 630 -4.23 -28.06 -4.32
C VAL A 630 -4.80 -27.09 -3.30
N ALA A 631 -4.31 -25.85 -3.26
CA ALA A 631 -4.81 -24.82 -2.35
C ALA A 631 -6.29 -24.51 -2.61
N THR A 632 -6.68 -24.42 -3.89
CA THR A 632 -8.07 -24.20 -4.30
C THR A 632 -8.97 -25.34 -3.83
N ALA A 633 -8.58 -26.59 -4.08
CA ALA A 633 -9.36 -27.75 -3.68
C ALA A 633 -9.55 -27.80 -2.16
N LEU A 634 -8.48 -27.56 -1.40
CA LEU A 634 -8.52 -27.56 0.06
C LEU A 634 -9.42 -26.45 0.61
N VAL A 635 -9.28 -25.20 0.13
CA VAL A 635 -10.12 -24.11 0.64
C VAL A 635 -11.59 -24.31 0.29
N VAL A 636 -11.89 -24.82 -0.90
CA VAL A 636 -13.26 -25.14 -1.34
C VAL A 636 -13.87 -26.25 -0.48
N VAL A 637 -13.12 -27.32 -0.20
CA VAL A 637 -13.60 -28.41 0.66
C VAL A 637 -13.82 -27.90 2.08
N LEU A 638 -12.83 -27.22 2.67
CA LEU A 638 -12.90 -26.74 4.05
C LEU A 638 -14.02 -25.70 4.26
N LYS A 639 -14.26 -24.80 3.31
CA LYS A 639 -15.39 -23.86 3.36
C LYS A 639 -16.71 -24.55 3.04
N GLY A 640 -16.71 -25.55 2.15
CA GLY A 640 -17.88 -26.36 1.79
C GLY A 640 -18.38 -27.29 2.90
N MET A 641 -17.53 -27.64 3.86
CA MET A 641 -17.91 -28.37 5.07
C MET A 641 -18.72 -27.52 6.07
N ARG A 642 -18.91 -26.22 5.79
CA ARG A 642 -19.73 -25.31 6.59
C ARG A 642 -21.15 -25.21 6.01
N ARG A 643 -22.17 -25.04 6.87
CA ARG A 643 -23.46 -24.47 6.42
C ARG A 643 -23.18 -23.09 5.82
N ALA A 644 -23.72 -22.82 4.64
CA ALA A 644 -23.47 -21.59 3.89
C ALA A 644 -23.63 -20.35 4.79
N PRO A 645 -22.75 -19.34 4.68
CA PRO A 645 -22.99 -18.05 5.33
C PRO A 645 -24.33 -17.52 4.81
N GLN A 646 -25.26 -17.24 5.72
CA GLN A 646 -26.45 -16.48 5.37
C GLN A 646 -25.98 -15.05 5.10
N ASP A 647 -26.24 -14.53 3.89
CA ASP A 647 -26.24 -13.08 3.71
C ASP A 647 -27.18 -12.49 4.78
N PRO A 648 -26.81 -11.38 5.46
CA PRO A 648 -27.78 -10.66 6.26
C PRO A 648 -28.99 -10.40 5.36
N ALA A 649 -30.18 -10.75 5.85
CA ALA A 649 -31.41 -10.60 5.09
C ALA A 649 -31.48 -9.17 4.53
N PRO A 650 -31.89 -8.99 3.26
CA PRO A 650 -32.18 -7.65 2.76
C PRO A 650 -33.13 -6.99 3.77
N ALA A 651 -32.81 -5.76 4.15
CA ALA A 651 -33.65 -4.97 5.04
C ALA A 651 -35.09 -5.09 4.51
N ALA A 652 -36.00 -5.59 5.35
CA ALA A 652 -37.37 -5.82 4.96
C ALA A 652 -37.92 -4.51 4.36
N ASP A 653 -38.49 -4.61 3.15
CA ASP A 653 -39.20 -3.51 2.51
C ASP A 653 -40.12 -2.86 3.55
N LEU A 654 -39.78 -1.62 3.94
CA LEU A 654 -40.67 -0.83 4.76
C LEU A 654 -41.98 -0.70 3.98
N PRO A 655 -43.14 -0.99 4.60
CA PRO A 655 -44.42 -0.95 3.91
C PRO A 655 -44.63 0.44 3.32
N LYS A 656 -44.83 0.48 2.00
CA LYS A 656 -45.16 1.70 1.25
C LYS A 656 -46.34 2.39 1.94
N VAL A 657 -46.09 3.60 2.44
CA VAL A 657 -47.14 4.48 2.96
C VAL A 657 -48.08 4.82 1.81
N PRO A 658 -49.39 4.53 1.90
CA PRO A 658 -50.33 4.92 0.87
C PRO A 658 -50.49 6.44 0.89
N VAL A 659 -50.07 7.10 -0.19
CA VAL A 659 -50.39 8.51 -0.43
C VAL A 659 -51.87 8.56 -0.80
N ALA A 660 -52.67 9.24 0.04
CA ALA A 660 -54.08 9.50 -0.23
C ALA A 660 -54.23 10.44 -1.44
N ALA A 661 -55.27 10.19 -2.23
CA ALA A 661 -55.57 10.76 -3.54
C ALA A 661 -55.71 12.28 -3.59
#